data_AF-A0A8S1K108-F1
#
_entry.id   AF-A0A8S1K108-F1
#
_cell.length_a   1.000
_cell.length_b   1.000
_cell.length_c   1.000
_cell.angle_alpha   90.00
_cell.angle_beta   90.00
_cell.angle_gamma   90.00
#
_symmetry.space_group_name_H-M   'P 1'
#
loop_
_entity.id
_entity.type
_entity.pdbx_description
1 polymer ?
#
loop_
_entity_poly.entity_id
_entity_poly.type
_entity_poly.pdbx_seq_one_letter_code
_entity_poly.pdbx_strand_id
1 'polypeptide(L)'
;MARAPEEGLSLAALNKEIDQYSTDPQFIQQIEKHFQDVVRDFSGDPDLELFKIKYETLYNSLKESYENEVRWTKKCKEHNGEIVIYTSKVQMSLKMINDDNQQSETFQKELEEKWRKIEDLKIKEKELKERIVQAKIEVENLKKQCDRVVEDIEEQSQIQLNDKKRLIDEIKKNFQSAKSKFEYLEQQNKNLKHDLDNEEKQYQDQIQKISDLEDKIAKIDADSKEQEKRKKKKEVKMADIKQKIDQAKKEIEEKQSRIHDIKKQIVSTNNTILIKIKEKESQHTKQKEAEDKFAAALKDRENQEEQLKSYKEQIKIQQEQLEKLQIEIQKEKKEVKKTHKEQEITAKEKNKTIKEKEEQLIEKNTKDMLIETEKIELQQKKDILDKINEQNSQRIKSRTQQQKTLKKQEDVQHQTDEEIVNKVNKLKKVENQVMGYEASNERINKMILQLQREQEKYGIEASQAHAKFYQTVEEVKIKNNQIAEQQKQIAEAEARLKHQQQLYETVRSDRNLYSKNLLESHNEIQELTKKYTRMKHQVDQLKEEIKTKDQQLVKEDLEFHKVEEENAKIEQDKAKVEKNIKADEDLIKNQESHISRLKNIIQGAQTEKQRQQKDYEMVVNERDILGTQLIKRNQELQVLYEKIKLNQSSLSKGEINFREREIELKSLKDELTNLRNELKSTQDQTACIDELRKEINNIEKELLNEKNKVKALSDELENPMNVHRWRKLEATDQENFERILKIQTLQRRLIAKTEEVNEKENLIKEKEKLFMELKNILSRQPGVEIHQQLAQYKESLKENAAKMKTTLSQLKQSQDYVDMLKFEIDRMKGDLQEMKKTYFQMRKEKDNDLLQDDQNGEQGMPQYNGGANQNDLQSYALFGVNANRIGN
;
A
#
# COMPACT_ATOMS: atom_id res chain seq x y z
N MET A 1 -29.80 46.69 71.65
CA MET A 1 -29.96 47.39 72.95
C MET A 1 -31.26 48.17 72.94
N ALA A 2 -32.38 47.50 73.23
CA ALA A 2 -33.72 48.09 73.40
C ALA A 2 -34.57 47.04 74.14
N ARG A 3 -35.29 47.42 75.21
CA ARG A 3 -36.27 46.53 75.84
C ARG A 3 -37.60 46.68 75.11
N ALA A 4 -37.96 45.70 74.28
CA ALA A 4 -39.35 45.47 73.95
C ALA A 4 -40.07 44.94 75.22
N PRO A 5 -41.35 45.29 75.45
CA PRO A 5 -42.07 44.83 76.63
C PRO A 5 -42.38 43.33 76.53
N GLU A 6 -41.87 42.56 77.47
CA GLU A 6 -42.44 41.26 77.83
C GLU A 6 -43.77 41.50 78.59
N GLU A 7 -44.61 40.46 78.68
CA GLU A 7 -46.00 40.55 79.19
C GLU A 7 -46.93 41.47 78.38
N GLY A 8 -47.09 41.13 77.10
CA GLY A 8 -48.32 41.49 76.38
C GLY A 8 -49.53 40.88 77.09
N LEU A 9 -50.37 41.73 77.68
CA LEU A 9 -51.59 41.34 78.39
C LEU A 9 -52.45 40.37 77.56
N SER A 10 -52.90 39.28 78.20
CA SER A 10 -53.76 38.29 77.56
C SER A 10 -55.03 38.94 76.97
N LEU A 11 -55.53 38.40 75.85
CA LEU A 11 -56.82 38.79 75.27
C LEU A 11 -57.96 38.72 76.31
N ALA A 12 -57.88 37.77 77.26
CA ALA A 12 -58.84 37.65 78.36
C ALA A 12 -58.70 38.75 79.44
N ALA A 13 -57.52 39.39 79.55
CA ALA A 13 -57.29 40.50 80.47
C ALA A 13 -57.82 41.82 79.88
N LEU A 14 -57.41 42.21 78.66
CA LEU A 14 -57.93 43.42 78.01
C LEU A 14 -59.44 43.39 77.81
N ASN A 15 -60.00 42.24 77.41
CA ASN A 15 -61.46 42.14 77.26
C ASN A 15 -62.19 42.30 78.61
N LYS A 16 -61.55 41.93 79.73
CA LYS A 16 -62.07 42.12 81.09
C LYS A 16 -61.90 43.55 81.60
N GLU A 17 -60.94 44.32 81.10
CA GLU A 17 -60.89 45.78 81.31
C GLU A 17 -61.98 46.48 80.48
N ILE A 18 -62.15 46.11 79.21
CA ILE A 18 -63.23 46.62 78.36
C ILE A 18 -64.61 46.38 78.98
N ASP A 19 -64.85 45.20 79.58
CA ASP A 19 -66.10 44.89 80.27
C ASP A 19 -66.33 45.69 81.56
N GLN A 20 -65.28 46.20 82.24
CA GLN A 20 -65.44 47.07 83.42
C GLN A 20 -65.95 48.48 83.06
N TYR A 21 -65.84 48.89 81.80
CA TYR A 21 -66.40 50.14 81.30
C TYR A 21 -67.81 49.98 80.69
N SER A 22 -68.38 48.77 80.71
CA SER A 22 -69.73 48.52 80.21
C SER A 22 -70.79 48.63 81.32
N THR A 23 -71.93 49.26 81.00
CA THR A 23 -73.07 49.42 81.88
C THR A 23 -73.72 48.07 82.16
N ASP A 24 -73.99 47.74 83.44
CA ASP A 24 -74.55 46.44 83.83
C ASP A 24 -75.91 46.18 83.16
N PRO A 25 -76.05 45.08 82.37
CA PRO A 25 -77.33 44.70 81.76
C PRO A 25 -78.48 44.53 82.76
N GLN A 26 -78.20 44.15 84.02
CA GLN A 26 -79.22 44.03 85.06
C GLN A 26 -79.74 45.40 85.50
N PHE A 27 -78.91 46.43 85.50
CA PHE A 27 -79.30 47.80 85.84
C PHE A 27 -80.22 48.39 84.77
N ILE A 28 -79.90 48.18 83.48
CA ILE A 28 -80.78 48.57 82.36
C ILE A 28 -82.13 47.83 82.44
N GLN A 29 -82.16 46.53 82.76
CA GLN A 29 -83.43 45.81 82.94
C GLN A 29 -84.28 46.33 84.11
N GLN A 30 -83.65 46.78 85.20
CA GLN A 30 -84.35 47.44 86.30
C GLN A 30 -84.95 48.79 85.86
N ILE A 31 -84.21 49.58 85.08
CA ILE A 31 -84.69 50.86 84.54
C ILE A 31 -85.83 50.64 83.53
N GLU A 32 -85.72 49.66 82.61
CA GLU A 32 -86.79 49.33 81.65
C GLU A 32 -88.07 48.88 82.37
N LYS A 33 -87.96 48.14 83.47
CA LYS A 33 -89.10 47.78 84.32
C LYS A 33 -89.69 48.99 85.06
N HIS A 34 -88.86 49.79 85.74
CA HIS A 34 -89.32 51.01 86.41
C HIS A 34 -89.98 51.99 85.43
N PHE A 35 -89.48 52.10 84.21
CA PHE A 35 -90.12 52.86 83.13
C PHE A 35 -91.50 52.30 82.77
N GLN A 36 -91.63 50.98 82.58
CA GLN A 36 -92.92 50.33 82.29
C GLN A 36 -93.95 50.43 83.43
N ASP A 37 -93.50 50.56 84.68
CA ASP A 37 -94.37 50.81 85.84
C ASP A 37 -94.77 52.30 85.91
N VAL A 38 -93.81 53.24 85.81
CA VAL A 38 -94.07 54.70 85.83
C VAL A 38 -94.95 55.17 84.68
N VAL A 39 -94.78 54.65 83.45
CA VAL A 39 -95.64 54.96 82.31
C VAL A 39 -97.08 54.44 82.52
N ARG A 40 -97.25 53.36 83.29
CA ARG A 40 -98.55 52.81 83.66
C ARG A 40 -99.25 53.67 84.72
N ASP A 41 -98.50 54.15 85.71
CA ASP A 41 -99.03 55.02 86.76
C ASP A 41 -99.44 56.40 86.21
N PHE A 42 -98.78 56.91 85.17
CA PHE A 42 -99.20 58.12 84.44
C PHE A 42 -100.33 57.89 83.42
N SER A 43 -100.84 56.67 83.26
CA SER A 43 -101.92 56.36 82.30
C SER A 43 -103.32 56.67 82.86
N GLY A 44 -103.66 57.96 82.96
CA GLY A 44 -105.03 58.37 83.30
C GLY A 44 -105.26 59.85 83.64
N ASP A 45 -104.22 60.64 83.84
CA ASP A 45 -104.32 62.03 84.32
C ASP A 45 -103.80 63.04 83.27
N PRO A 46 -104.65 63.92 82.69
CA PRO A 46 -104.28 64.74 81.53
C PRO A 46 -103.09 65.67 81.73
N ASP A 47 -102.90 66.21 82.94
CA ASP A 47 -101.81 67.16 83.23
C ASP A 47 -100.43 66.47 83.26
N LEU A 48 -100.38 65.14 83.41
CA LEU A 48 -99.14 64.35 83.45
C LEU A 48 -98.69 63.80 82.09
N GLU A 49 -99.54 63.82 81.05
CA GLU A 49 -99.21 63.34 79.70
C GLU A 49 -97.98 64.05 79.11
N LEU A 50 -97.82 65.35 79.39
CA LEU A 50 -96.68 66.16 78.94
C LEU A 50 -95.37 65.81 79.68
N PHE A 51 -95.46 65.25 80.89
CA PHE A 51 -94.31 64.73 81.63
C PHE A 51 -93.93 63.34 81.14
N LYS A 52 -94.93 62.46 80.91
CA LYS A 52 -94.78 61.14 80.31
C LYS A 52 -94.03 61.23 78.97
N ILE A 53 -94.45 62.08 78.02
CA ILE A 53 -93.75 62.24 76.73
C ILE A 53 -92.27 62.63 76.91
N LYS A 54 -91.95 63.50 77.88
CA LYS A 54 -90.54 63.86 78.19
C LYS A 54 -89.77 62.69 78.82
N TYR A 55 -90.41 61.90 79.67
CA TYR A 55 -89.82 60.73 80.31
C TYR A 55 -89.59 59.58 79.31
N GLU A 56 -90.53 59.36 78.38
CA GLU A 56 -90.36 58.45 77.22
C GLU A 56 -89.22 58.91 76.30
N THR A 57 -89.11 60.22 76.03
CA THR A 57 -87.99 60.79 75.23
C THR A 57 -86.64 60.58 75.93
N LEU A 58 -86.59 60.79 77.25
CA LEU A 58 -85.40 60.58 78.06
C LEU A 58 -85.01 59.10 78.12
N TYR A 59 -85.99 58.20 78.32
CA TYR A 59 -85.77 56.75 78.33
C TYR A 59 -85.26 56.24 76.98
N ASN A 60 -85.86 56.68 75.87
CA ASN A 60 -85.41 56.31 74.53
C ASN A 60 -83.99 56.82 74.25
N SER A 61 -83.65 58.03 74.72
CA SER A 61 -82.28 58.58 74.61
C SER A 61 -81.25 57.77 75.43
N LEU A 62 -81.63 57.32 76.63
CA LEU A 62 -80.80 56.45 77.47
C LEU A 62 -80.62 55.06 76.83
N LYS A 63 -81.69 54.49 76.26
CA LYS A 63 -81.67 53.21 75.57
C LYS A 63 -80.81 53.26 74.31
N GLU A 64 -80.95 54.31 73.49
CA GLU A 64 -80.09 54.53 72.32
C GLU A 64 -78.62 54.74 72.73
N SER A 65 -78.35 55.42 73.85
CA SER A 65 -77.00 55.54 74.41
C SER A 65 -76.42 54.16 74.77
N TYR A 66 -77.18 53.30 75.46
CA TYR A 66 -76.74 51.96 75.83
C TYR A 66 -76.59 51.01 74.62
N GLU A 67 -77.50 51.06 73.65
CA GLU A 67 -77.38 50.26 72.41
C GLU A 67 -76.15 50.67 71.59
N ASN A 68 -75.81 51.97 71.57
CA ASN A 68 -74.54 52.44 71.00
C ASN A 68 -73.33 52.00 71.84
N GLU A 69 -73.38 52.08 73.17
CA GLU A 69 -72.33 51.64 74.08
C GLU A 69 -71.97 50.15 73.87
N VAL A 70 -72.98 49.27 73.84
CA VAL A 70 -72.81 47.83 73.55
C VAL A 70 -72.19 47.62 72.17
N ARG A 71 -72.62 48.39 71.17
CA ARG A 71 -72.08 48.33 69.80
C ARG A 71 -70.62 48.78 69.71
N TRP A 72 -70.21 49.81 70.46
CA TRP A 72 -68.82 50.25 70.54
C TRP A 72 -67.96 49.27 71.33
N THR A 73 -68.45 48.76 72.47
CA THR A 73 -67.79 47.73 73.28
C THR A 73 -67.51 46.46 72.45
N LYS A 74 -68.47 46.03 71.63
CA LYS A 74 -68.27 44.92 70.67
C LYS A 74 -67.18 45.23 69.65
N LYS A 75 -67.19 46.42 69.03
CA LYS A 75 -66.13 46.86 68.10
C LYS A 75 -64.75 46.91 68.76
N CYS A 76 -64.65 47.38 70.01
CA CYS A 76 -63.39 47.43 70.76
C CYS A 76 -62.82 46.03 70.97
N LYS A 77 -63.66 45.04 71.33
CA LYS A 77 -63.24 43.62 71.43
C LYS A 77 -62.82 43.04 70.07
N GLU A 78 -63.51 43.39 68.99
CA GLU A 78 -63.15 42.99 67.62
C GLU A 78 -61.78 43.55 67.20
N HIS A 79 -61.57 44.87 67.35
CA HIS A 79 -60.29 45.52 67.04
C HIS A 79 -59.15 45.00 67.93
N ASN A 80 -59.43 44.71 69.21
CA ASN A 80 -58.44 44.12 70.12
C ASN A 80 -58.04 42.69 69.68
N GLY A 81 -58.99 41.88 69.23
CA GLY A 81 -58.72 40.58 68.61
C GLY A 81 -57.84 40.71 67.36
N GLU A 82 -58.11 41.68 66.50
CA GLU A 82 -57.26 41.99 65.34
C GLU A 82 -55.85 42.44 65.76
N ILE A 83 -55.72 43.32 66.75
CA ILE A 83 -54.42 43.80 67.28
C ILE A 83 -53.58 42.62 67.81
N VAL A 84 -54.18 41.66 68.52
CA VAL A 84 -53.47 40.44 68.97
C VAL A 84 -53.03 39.57 67.77
N ILE A 85 -53.88 39.43 66.74
CA ILE A 85 -53.52 38.72 65.51
C ILE A 85 -52.38 39.43 64.76
N TYR A 86 -52.41 40.75 64.61
CA TYR A 86 -51.30 41.50 64.00
C TYR A 86 -50.02 41.44 64.85
N THR A 87 -50.13 41.51 66.17
CA THR A 87 -48.98 41.40 67.10
C THR A 87 -48.31 40.03 67.00
N SER A 88 -49.08 38.95 66.97
CA SER A 88 -48.56 37.59 66.79
C SER A 88 -47.91 37.39 65.41
N LYS A 89 -48.48 37.96 64.33
CA LYS A 89 -47.87 37.98 62.99
C LYS A 89 -46.54 38.73 63.00
N VAL A 90 -46.48 39.92 63.60
CA VAL A 90 -45.24 40.71 63.73
C VAL A 90 -44.17 39.96 64.54
N GLN A 91 -44.55 39.33 65.66
CA GLN A 91 -43.63 38.50 66.46
C GLN A 91 -43.12 37.29 65.66
N MET A 92 -43.96 36.65 64.83
CA MET A 92 -43.57 35.53 63.99
C MET A 92 -42.65 35.96 62.84
N SER A 93 -42.91 37.11 62.21
CA SER A 93 -41.99 37.71 61.22
C SER A 93 -40.66 38.14 61.86
N LEU A 94 -40.67 38.69 63.07
CA LEU A 94 -39.44 39.03 63.80
C LEU A 94 -38.62 37.80 64.19
N LYS A 95 -39.27 36.67 64.52
CA LYS A 95 -38.58 35.38 64.69
C LYS A 95 -37.96 34.91 63.38
N MET A 96 -38.72 34.88 62.28
CA MET A 96 -38.19 34.50 60.96
C MET A 96 -36.97 35.36 60.57
N ILE A 97 -37.06 36.69 60.71
CA ILE A 97 -35.93 37.61 60.46
C ILE A 97 -34.74 37.31 61.38
N ASN A 98 -34.96 36.96 62.65
CA ASN A 98 -33.88 36.60 63.56
C ASN A 98 -33.22 35.26 63.19
N ASP A 99 -34.02 34.27 62.80
CA ASP A 99 -33.56 32.93 62.43
C ASP A 99 -32.83 32.96 61.06
N ASP A 100 -33.33 33.77 60.12
CA ASP A 100 -32.66 34.08 58.84
C ASP A 100 -31.32 34.81 59.05
N ASN A 101 -31.25 35.75 60.00
CA ASN A 101 -30.00 36.41 60.38
C ASN A 101 -29.00 35.42 61.01
N GLN A 102 -29.45 34.49 61.86
CA GLN A 102 -28.58 33.44 62.42
C GLN A 102 -28.08 32.49 61.32
N GLN A 103 -28.94 32.09 60.37
CA GLN A 103 -28.52 31.31 59.20
C GLN A 103 -27.48 32.08 58.37
N SER A 104 -27.72 33.36 58.08
CA SER A 104 -26.78 34.24 57.39
C SER A 104 -25.43 34.32 58.11
N GLU A 105 -25.41 34.45 59.44
CA GLU A 105 -24.18 34.46 60.24
C GLU A 105 -23.46 33.09 60.22
N THR A 106 -24.18 31.97 60.20
CA THR A 106 -23.57 30.65 60.01
C THR A 106 -22.99 30.46 58.61
N PHE A 107 -23.70 30.89 57.55
CA PHE A 107 -23.19 30.85 56.18
C PHE A 107 -21.98 31.76 55.98
N GLN A 108 -21.91 32.92 56.64
CA GLN A 108 -20.73 33.78 56.64
C GLN A 108 -19.51 33.07 57.27
N LYS A 109 -19.69 32.41 58.42
CA LYS A 109 -18.63 31.63 59.08
C LYS A 109 -18.17 30.42 58.25
N GLU A 110 -19.11 29.72 57.61
CA GLU A 110 -18.76 28.67 56.66
C GLU A 110 -17.99 29.24 55.45
N LEU A 111 -18.43 30.39 54.90
CA LEU A 111 -17.74 31.04 53.79
C LEU A 111 -16.31 31.44 54.16
N GLU A 112 -16.10 32.04 55.33
CA GLU A 112 -14.78 32.37 55.88
C GLU A 112 -13.90 31.12 56.06
N GLU A 113 -14.46 30.02 56.57
CA GLU A 113 -13.72 28.76 56.74
C GLU A 113 -13.33 28.15 55.39
N LYS A 114 -14.19 28.27 54.36
CA LYS A 114 -13.90 27.86 52.98
C LYS A 114 -12.86 28.76 52.33
N TRP A 115 -12.92 30.08 52.52
CA TRP A 115 -11.90 31.03 52.08
C TRP A 115 -10.54 30.75 52.72
N ARG A 116 -10.51 30.44 54.02
CA ARG A 116 -9.28 30.06 54.73
C ARG A 116 -8.69 28.76 54.17
N LYS A 117 -9.53 27.75 53.92
CA LYS A 117 -9.11 26.49 53.26
C LYS A 117 -8.61 26.72 51.83
N ILE A 118 -9.17 27.66 51.09
CA ILE A 118 -8.68 28.08 49.77
C ILE A 118 -7.30 28.75 49.88
N GLU A 119 -7.07 29.61 50.87
CA GLU A 119 -5.76 30.26 51.07
C GLU A 119 -4.69 29.27 51.54
N ASP A 120 -5.02 28.36 52.47
CA ASP A 120 -4.16 27.24 52.87
C ASP A 120 -3.79 26.34 51.66
N LEU A 121 -4.72 26.16 50.71
CA LEU A 121 -4.47 25.43 49.47
C LEU A 121 -3.58 26.21 48.49
N LYS A 122 -3.73 27.53 48.35
CA LYS A 122 -2.80 28.37 47.56
C LYS A 122 -1.38 28.36 48.14
N ILE A 123 -1.24 28.41 49.47
CA ILE A 123 0.06 28.33 50.15
C ILE A 123 0.72 26.97 49.83
N LYS A 124 -0.02 25.87 49.97
CA LYS A 124 0.45 24.53 49.58
C LYS A 124 0.75 24.41 48.07
N GLU A 125 -0.04 25.05 47.22
CA GLU A 125 0.22 25.10 45.78
C GLU A 125 1.53 25.85 45.47
N LYS A 126 1.83 26.93 46.19
CA LYS A 126 3.10 27.67 46.10
C LYS A 126 4.28 26.83 46.59
N GLU A 127 4.16 26.19 47.75
CA GLU A 127 5.18 25.25 48.27
C GLU A 127 5.44 24.09 47.30
N LEU A 128 4.38 23.53 46.70
CA LEU A 128 4.50 22.47 45.69
C LEU A 128 5.15 22.98 44.40
N LYS A 129 4.84 24.19 43.94
CA LYS A 129 5.52 24.82 42.79
C LYS A 129 7.01 25.06 43.08
N GLU A 130 7.35 25.51 44.28
CA GLU A 130 8.75 25.71 44.70
C GLU A 130 9.50 24.38 44.80
N ARG A 131 8.89 23.33 45.37
CA ARG A 131 9.45 21.96 45.36
C ARG A 131 9.57 21.39 43.95
N ILE A 132 8.65 21.68 43.04
CA ILE A 132 8.74 21.27 41.63
C ILE A 132 9.90 22.00 40.93
N VAL A 133 10.20 23.25 41.27
CA VAL A 133 11.37 23.96 40.75
C VAL A 133 12.66 23.36 41.33
N GLN A 134 12.72 23.07 42.63
CA GLN A 134 13.85 22.38 43.26
C GLN A 134 14.10 21.00 42.64
N ALA A 135 13.06 20.16 42.53
CA ALA A 135 13.15 18.85 41.89
C ALA A 135 13.53 18.92 40.40
N LYS A 136 13.14 19.98 39.66
CA LYS A 136 13.63 20.22 38.30
C LYS A 136 15.13 20.54 38.26
N ILE A 137 15.63 21.36 39.19
CA ILE A 137 17.06 21.67 39.32
C ILE A 137 17.85 20.40 39.70
N GLU A 138 17.32 19.58 40.60
CA GLU A 138 17.91 18.28 40.96
C GLU A 138 17.93 17.31 39.76
N VAL A 139 16.82 17.19 39.01
CA VAL A 139 16.76 16.39 37.78
C VAL A 139 17.72 16.91 36.71
N GLU A 140 17.90 18.23 36.58
CA GLU A 140 18.85 18.80 35.62
C GLU A 140 20.32 18.62 36.05
N ASN A 141 20.60 18.65 37.36
CA ASN A 141 21.91 18.32 37.91
C ASN A 141 22.24 16.82 37.81
N LEU A 142 21.25 15.95 38.05
CA LEU A 142 21.35 14.50 37.83
C LEU A 142 21.52 14.17 36.34
N LYS A 143 20.84 14.89 35.43
CA LYS A 143 21.14 14.83 34.00
C LYS A 143 22.60 15.20 33.75
N LYS A 144 23.07 16.37 34.19
CA LYS A 144 24.49 16.79 34.07
C LYS A 144 25.51 15.91 34.81
N GLN A 145 25.07 14.89 35.55
CA GLN A 145 25.91 13.80 36.07
C GLN A 145 25.80 12.54 35.20
N CYS A 146 24.59 12.14 34.80
CA CYS A 146 24.38 11.08 33.80
C CYS A 146 25.07 11.40 32.47
N ASP A 147 24.96 12.63 31.96
CA ASP A 147 25.58 13.07 30.72
C ASP A 147 27.12 12.93 30.78
N ARG A 148 27.74 13.26 31.92
CA ARG A 148 29.18 13.05 32.15
C ARG A 148 29.55 11.57 32.32
N VAL A 149 28.72 10.78 33.00
CA VAL A 149 28.90 9.33 33.09
C VAL A 149 28.70 8.67 31.72
N VAL A 150 27.86 9.22 30.85
CA VAL A 150 27.71 8.83 29.45
C VAL A 150 28.94 9.24 28.65
N GLU A 151 29.49 10.45 28.81
CA GLU A 151 30.77 10.85 28.20
C GLU A 151 31.93 9.90 28.62
N ASP A 152 32.07 9.62 29.93
CA ASP A 152 33.07 8.66 30.45
C ASP A 152 32.87 7.23 29.89
N ILE A 153 31.62 6.78 29.81
CA ILE A 153 31.27 5.47 29.22
C ILE A 153 31.46 5.47 27.71
N GLU A 154 31.24 6.59 27.01
CA GLU A 154 31.47 6.73 25.57
C GLU A 154 32.97 6.76 25.26
N GLU A 155 33.82 7.43 26.04
CA GLU A 155 35.28 7.34 25.89
C GLU A 155 35.77 5.91 26.11
N GLN A 156 35.37 5.26 27.22
CA GLN A 156 35.76 3.87 27.49
C GLN A 156 35.21 2.89 26.43
N SER A 157 33.98 3.10 25.98
CA SER A 157 33.37 2.32 24.90
C SER A 157 34.05 2.57 23.57
N GLN A 158 34.49 3.80 23.27
CA GLN A 158 35.22 4.15 22.05
C GLN A 158 36.64 3.55 22.06
N ILE A 159 37.32 3.49 23.22
CA ILE A 159 38.58 2.75 23.38
C ILE A 159 38.35 1.26 23.09
N GLN A 160 37.38 0.63 23.75
CA GLN A 160 37.04 -0.78 23.50
C GLN A 160 36.58 -1.02 22.05
N LEU A 161 35.87 -0.07 21.44
CA LEU A 161 35.41 -0.13 20.05
C LEU A 161 36.60 0.01 19.09
N ASN A 162 37.61 0.81 19.44
CA ASN A 162 38.83 0.96 18.64
C ASN A 162 39.74 -0.26 18.72
N ASP A 163 39.85 -0.92 19.88
CA ASP A 163 40.56 -2.21 19.98
C ASP A 163 39.77 -3.36 19.36
N LYS A 164 38.43 -3.36 19.46
CA LYS A 164 37.58 -4.28 18.68
C LYS A 164 37.67 -4.01 17.17
N LYS A 165 37.76 -2.75 16.71
CA LYS A 165 38.03 -2.38 15.31
C LYS A 165 39.40 -2.91 14.87
N ARG A 166 40.47 -2.72 15.65
CA ARG A 166 41.80 -3.29 15.38
C ARG A 166 41.75 -4.81 15.23
N LEU A 167 41.10 -5.51 16.15
CA LEU A 167 40.94 -6.97 16.07
C LEU A 167 40.12 -7.39 14.85
N ILE A 168 39.03 -6.66 14.54
CA ILE A 168 38.21 -6.86 13.33
C ILE A 168 39.03 -6.59 12.06
N ASP A 169 39.92 -5.60 12.06
CA ASP A 169 40.75 -5.24 10.90
C ASP A 169 41.93 -6.21 10.70
N GLU A 170 42.50 -6.77 11.78
CA GLU A 170 43.38 -7.94 11.69
C GLU A 170 42.63 -9.17 11.19
N ILE A 171 41.42 -9.45 11.68
CA ILE A 171 40.58 -10.55 11.18
C ILE A 171 40.21 -10.32 9.71
N LYS A 172 39.88 -9.10 9.27
CA LYS A 172 39.66 -8.74 7.85
C LYS A 172 40.93 -8.93 7.02
N LYS A 173 42.11 -8.51 7.51
CA LYS A 173 43.39 -8.66 6.81
C LYS A 173 43.77 -10.14 6.67
N ASN A 174 43.57 -10.92 7.73
CA ASN A 174 43.75 -12.36 7.72
C ASN A 174 42.74 -13.03 6.77
N PHE A 175 41.47 -12.65 6.80
CA PHE A 175 40.42 -13.10 5.88
C PHE A 175 40.71 -12.70 4.43
N GLN A 176 41.21 -11.50 4.15
CA GLN A 176 41.64 -11.09 2.81
C GLN A 176 42.86 -11.90 2.35
N SER A 177 43.82 -12.21 3.23
CA SER A 177 44.95 -13.09 2.89
C SER A 177 44.54 -14.55 2.68
N ALA A 178 43.50 -15.01 3.38
CA ALA A 178 42.91 -16.33 3.17
C ALA A 178 42.06 -16.36 1.90
N LYS A 179 41.34 -15.27 1.59
CA LYS A 179 40.53 -15.12 0.39
C LYS A 179 41.39 -14.97 -0.86
N SER A 180 42.49 -14.24 -0.84
CA SER A 180 43.42 -14.18 -1.98
C SER A 180 44.17 -15.49 -2.18
N LYS A 181 44.51 -16.22 -1.10
CA LYS A 181 44.97 -17.62 -1.20
C LYS A 181 43.89 -18.54 -1.77
N PHE A 182 42.64 -18.38 -1.37
CA PHE A 182 41.52 -19.16 -1.90
C PHE A 182 41.27 -18.85 -3.38
N GLU A 183 41.26 -17.58 -3.78
CA GLU A 183 41.12 -17.15 -5.17
C GLU A 183 42.29 -17.63 -6.04
N TYR A 184 43.52 -17.59 -5.51
CA TYR A 184 44.69 -18.19 -6.16
C TYR A 184 44.55 -19.71 -6.32
N LEU A 185 44.11 -20.43 -5.26
CA LEU A 185 43.87 -21.88 -5.33
C LEU A 185 42.67 -22.22 -6.21
N GLU A 186 41.63 -21.40 -6.26
CA GLU A 186 40.46 -21.59 -7.14
C GLU A 186 40.84 -21.35 -8.60
N GLN A 187 41.69 -20.35 -8.88
CA GLN A 187 42.23 -20.11 -10.21
C GLN A 187 43.25 -21.19 -10.61
N GLN A 188 44.09 -21.67 -9.69
CA GLN A 188 44.97 -22.82 -9.90
C GLN A 188 44.17 -24.10 -10.16
N ASN A 189 43.08 -24.34 -9.44
CA ASN A 189 42.17 -25.47 -9.68
C ASN A 189 41.39 -25.32 -11.00
N LYS A 190 41.03 -24.10 -11.43
CA LYS A 190 40.45 -23.85 -12.76
C LYS A 190 41.45 -24.10 -13.88
N ASN A 191 42.71 -23.70 -13.70
CA ASN A 191 43.78 -23.99 -14.64
C ASN A 191 44.03 -25.51 -14.70
N LEU A 192 44.28 -26.17 -13.56
CA LEU A 192 44.45 -27.63 -13.48
C LEU A 192 43.26 -28.39 -14.05
N LYS A 193 42.03 -27.91 -13.86
CA LYS A 193 40.85 -28.51 -14.49
C LYS A 193 40.80 -28.25 -16.00
N HIS A 194 41.22 -27.08 -16.48
CA HIS A 194 41.32 -26.83 -17.91
C HIS A 194 42.41 -27.69 -18.56
N ASP A 195 43.54 -27.86 -17.88
CA ASP A 195 44.63 -28.75 -18.28
C ASP A 195 44.15 -30.21 -18.30
N LEU A 196 43.38 -30.65 -17.29
CA LEU A 196 42.75 -31.97 -17.26
C LEU A 196 41.71 -32.14 -18.38
N ASP A 197 40.80 -31.17 -18.61
CA ASP A 197 39.85 -31.16 -19.72
C ASP A 197 40.57 -31.19 -21.09
N ASN A 198 41.79 -30.67 -21.17
CA ASN A 198 42.63 -30.66 -22.38
C ASN A 198 43.41 -31.98 -22.54
N GLU A 199 43.86 -32.61 -21.46
CA GLU A 199 44.41 -33.97 -21.48
C GLU A 199 43.32 -34.99 -21.80
N GLU A 200 42.13 -34.92 -21.18
CA GLU A 200 40.99 -35.79 -21.49
C GLU A 200 40.58 -35.67 -22.97
N LYS A 201 40.57 -34.45 -23.53
CA LYS A 201 40.39 -34.27 -24.98
C LYS A 201 41.52 -34.90 -25.78
N GLN A 202 42.78 -34.76 -25.39
CA GLN A 202 43.90 -35.41 -26.08
C GLN A 202 43.84 -36.94 -25.98
N TYR A 203 43.37 -37.50 -24.86
CA TYR A 203 43.11 -38.93 -24.70
C TYR A 203 41.92 -39.38 -25.56
N GLN A 204 40.82 -38.61 -25.64
CA GLN A 204 39.71 -38.90 -26.55
C GLN A 204 40.13 -38.80 -28.02
N ASP A 205 40.95 -37.81 -28.38
CA ASP A 205 41.57 -37.67 -29.70
C ASP A 205 42.49 -38.85 -30.02
N GLN A 206 43.24 -39.36 -29.04
CA GLN A 206 44.09 -40.55 -29.18
C GLN A 206 43.28 -41.82 -29.28
N ILE A 207 42.21 -41.99 -28.49
CA ILE A 207 41.25 -43.11 -28.58
C ILE A 207 40.55 -43.09 -29.94
N GLN A 208 40.14 -41.92 -30.43
CA GLN A 208 39.57 -41.79 -31.77
C GLN A 208 40.61 -42.12 -32.83
N LYS A 209 41.87 -41.65 -32.72
CA LYS A 209 42.96 -42.02 -33.63
C LYS A 209 43.29 -43.51 -33.58
N ILE A 210 43.18 -44.16 -32.42
CA ILE A 210 43.33 -45.61 -32.25
C ILE A 210 42.17 -46.33 -32.93
N SER A 211 40.92 -45.94 -32.69
CA SER A 211 39.74 -46.50 -33.38
C SER A 211 39.84 -46.32 -34.90
N ASP A 212 40.23 -45.13 -35.34
CA ASP A 212 40.54 -44.81 -36.74
C ASP A 212 41.66 -45.66 -37.33
N LEU A 213 42.62 -46.11 -36.51
CA LEU A 213 43.73 -46.99 -36.92
C LEU A 213 43.32 -48.46 -36.89
N GLU A 214 42.52 -48.90 -35.92
CA GLU A 214 41.90 -50.22 -35.88
C GLU A 214 40.96 -50.42 -37.07
N ASP A 215 40.19 -49.41 -37.43
CA ASP A 215 39.27 -49.39 -38.57
C ASP A 215 40.05 -49.33 -39.90
N LYS A 216 41.20 -48.64 -39.95
CA LYS A 216 42.16 -48.72 -41.07
C LYS A 216 42.86 -50.07 -41.14
N ILE A 217 43.21 -50.69 -40.01
CA ILE A 217 43.78 -52.04 -39.94
C ILE A 217 42.75 -53.06 -40.41
N ALA A 218 41.51 -52.99 -39.96
CA ALA A 218 40.41 -53.85 -40.41
C ALA A 218 40.16 -53.70 -41.92
N LYS A 219 40.24 -52.48 -42.46
CA LYS A 219 40.18 -52.22 -43.91
C LYS A 219 41.40 -52.78 -44.65
N ILE A 220 42.62 -52.57 -44.17
CA ILE A 220 43.85 -53.14 -44.72
C ILE A 220 43.85 -54.67 -44.66
N ASP A 221 43.24 -55.27 -43.63
CA ASP A 221 43.19 -56.71 -43.42
C ASP A 221 42.07 -57.34 -44.27
N ALA A 222 40.95 -56.64 -44.48
CA ALA A 222 39.95 -56.98 -45.49
C ALA A 222 40.49 -56.85 -46.93
N ASP A 223 41.19 -55.76 -47.24
CA ASP A 223 41.90 -55.54 -48.51
C ASP A 223 43.03 -56.55 -48.70
N SER A 224 43.73 -56.97 -47.63
CA SER A 224 44.74 -58.04 -47.67
C SER A 224 44.09 -59.38 -48.00
N LYS A 225 42.98 -59.72 -47.33
CA LYS A 225 42.18 -60.94 -47.62
C LYS A 225 41.56 -60.89 -49.03
N GLU A 226 41.16 -59.73 -49.54
CA GLU A 226 40.70 -59.60 -50.93
C GLU A 226 41.86 -59.61 -51.92
N GLN A 227 42.99 -58.98 -51.62
CA GLN A 227 44.21 -59.05 -52.44
C GLN A 227 44.79 -60.46 -52.47
N GLU A 228 44.68 -61.25 -51.41
CA GLU A 228 45.09 -62.66 -51.40
C GLU A 228 44.14 -63.51 -52.26
N LYS A 229 42.82 -63.28 -52.18
CA LYS A 229 41.83 -63.88 -53.10
C LYS A 229 42.07 -63.44 -54.55
N ARG A 230 42.41 -62.17 -54.80
CA ARG A 230 42.80 -61.64 -56.13
C ARG A 230 44.15 -62.20 -56.58
N LYS A 231 45.10 -62.47 -55.67
CA LYS A 231 46.42 -63.05 -55.94
C LYS A 231 46.26 -64.51 -56.34
N LYS A 232 45.53 -65.33 -55.58
CA LYS A 232 45.19 -66.72 -55.95
C LYS A 232 44.46 -66.78 -57.30
N LYS A 233 43.49 -65.88 -57.55
CA LYS A 233 42.84 -65.74 -58.88
C LYS A 233 43.80 -65.25 -59.98
N LYS A 234 44.78 -64.39 -59.66
CA LYS A 234 45.82 -63.92 -60.61
C LYS A 234 46.86 -64.99 -60.88
N GLU A 235 47.22 -65.84 -59.92
CA GLU A 235 48.20 -66.92 -60.06
C GLU A 235 47.68 -68.04 -60.97
N VAL A 236 46.42 -68.45 -60.80
CA VAL A 236 45.73 -69.34 -61.76
C VAL A 236 45.73 -68.70 -63.16
N LYS A 237 45.39 -67.42 -63.28
CA LYS A 237 45.49 -66.69 -64.55
C LYS A 237 46.93 -66.49 -65.04
N MET A 238 47.95 -66.54 -64.17
CA MET A 238 49.36 -66.38 -64.55
C MET A 238 49.95 -67.68 -65.10
N ALA A 239 49.45 -68.84 -64.67
CA ALA A 239 49.73 -70.11 -65.33
C ALA A 239 49.15 -70.11 -66.75
N ASP A 240 47.87 -69.75 -66.88
CA ASP A 240 47.15 -69.59 -68.14
C ASP A 240 47.85 -68.59 -69.10
N ILE A 241 48.30 -67.45 -68.55
CA ILE A 241 49.01 -66.41 -69.29
C ILE A 241 50.45 -66.82 -69.60
N LYS A 242 51.16 -67.61 -68.78
CA LYS A 242 52.47 -68.17 -69.15
C LYS A 242 52.36 -69.10 -70.35
N GLN A 243 51.38 -70.01 -70.34
CA GLN A 243 51.13 -70.93 -71.46
C GLN A 243 50.82 -70.16 -72.76
N LYS A 244 50.04 -69.06 -72.67
CA LYS A 244 49.74 -68.16 -73.80
C LYS A 244 50.93 -67.26 -74.19
N ILE A 245 51.80 -66.87 -73.26
CA ILE A 245 53.03 -66.10 -73.54
C ILE A 245 54.04 -66.95 -74.29
N ASP A 246 54.21 -68.22 -73.94
CA ASP A 246 55.18 -69.09 -74.65
C ASP A 246 54.68 -69.51 -76.05
N GLN A 247 53.37 -69.44 -76.30
CA GLN A 247 52.81 -69.44 -77.66
C GLN A 247 53.06 -68.08 -78.36
N ALA A 248 52.73 -66.97 -77.71
CA ALA A 248 52.86 -65.63 -78.29
C ALA A 248 54.32 -65.21 -78.58
N LYS A 249 55.32 -65.73 -77.85
CA LYS A 249 56.74 -65.52 -78.15
C LYS A 249 57.11 -66.02 -79.55
N LYS A 250 56.62 -67.20 -79.95
CA LYS A 250 56.86 -67.74 -81.29
C LYS A 250 56.24 -66.85 -82.38
N GLU A 251 55.01 -66.36 -82.16
CA GLU A 251 54.39 -65.38 -83.05
C GLU A 251 55.13 -64.02 -83.08
N ILE A 252 55.75 -63.61 -81.97
CA ILE A 252 56.47 -62.34 -81.88
C ILE A 252 57.79 -62.40 -82.66
N GLU A 253 58.52 -63.53 -82.64
CA GLU A 253 59.72 -63.71 -83.46
C GLU A 253 59.38 -63.63 -84.96
N GLU A 254 58.29 -64.29 -85.39
CA GLU A 254 57.78 -64.14 -86.76
C GLU A 254 57.39 -62.68 -87.08
N LYS A 255 56.67 -61.99 -86.19
CA LYS A 255 56.18 -60.62 -86.42
C LYS A 255 57.28 -59.56 -86.34
N GLN A 256 58.36 -59.79 -85.60
CA GLN A 256 59.51 -58.87 -85.54
C GLN A 256 60.22 -58.76 -86.90
N SER A 257 60.28 -59.84 -87.69
CA SER A 257 60.81 -59.78 -89.06
C SER A 257 60.05 -58.75 -89.91
N ARG A 258 58.71 -58.83 -89.94
CA ARG A 258 57.82 -57.92 -90.70
C ARG A 258 57.88 -56.47 -90.21
N ILE A 259 58.14 -56.22 -88.93
CA ILE A 259 58.27 -54.85 -88.38
C ILE A 259 59.53 -54.15 -88.92
N HIS A 260 60.59 -54.89 -89.25
CA HIS A 260 61.79 -54.32 -89.88
C HIS A 260 61.48 -53.69 -91.25
N ASP A 261 60.68 -54.38 -92.07
CA ASP A 261 60.28 -53.89 -93.39
C ASP A 261 59.37 -52.66 -93.30
N ILE A 262 58.37 -52.70 -92.41
CA ILE A 262 57.41 -51.59 -92.22
C ILE A 262 58.10 -50.30 -91.77
N LYS A 263 59.19 -50.37 -90.98
CA LYS A 263 59.95 -49.18 -90.57
C LYS A 263 60.52 -48.37 -91.74
N LYS A 264 60.81 -48.99 -92.88
CA LYS A 264 61.26 -48.26 -94.09
C LYS A 264 60.15 -47.42 -94.71
N GLN A 265 58.87 -47.78 -94.51
CA GLN A 265 57.73 -47.05 -95.07
C GLN A 265 57.37 -45.79 -94.28
N ILE A 266 57.53 -45.78 -92.95
CA ILE A 266 57.10 -44.66 -92.09
C ILE A 266 57.83 -43.35 -92.43
N VAL A 267 59.11 -43.43 -92.82
CA VAL A 267 59.96 -42.25 -93.09
C VAL A 267 59.39 -41.34 -94.19
N SER A 268 58.69 -41.87 -95.19
CA SER A 268 58.08 -41.04 -96.25
C SER A 268 56.87 -40.23 -95.77
N THR A 269 56.14 -40.73 -94.76
CA THR A 269 54.87 -40.15 -94.30
C THR A 269 55.02 -38.90 -93.43
N ASN A 270 56.16 -38.72 -92.74
CA ASN A 270 56.38 -37.56 -91.87
C ASN A 270 56.39 -36.23 -92.63
N ASN A 271 56.85 -36.22 -93.89
CA ASN A 271 56.89 -35.01 -94.71
C ASN A 271 55.50 -34.41 -95.01
N THR A 272 54.43 -35.21 -94.92
CA THR A 272 53.06 -34.78 -95.26
C THR A 272 52.39 -33.97 -94.15
N ILE A 273 52.86 -34.08 -92.89
CA ILE A 273 52.19 -33.48 -91.73
C ILE A 273 52.40 -31.96 -91.65
N LEU A 274 53.56 -31.47 -92.09
CA LEU A 274 53.99 -30.06 -91.99
C LEU A 274 53.03 -29.06 -92.67
N ILE A 275 52.25 -29.51 -93.66
CA ILE A 275 51.32 -28.65 -94.42
C ILE A 275 50.09 -28.25 -93.58
N LYS A 276 49.60 -29.12 -92.69
CA LYS A 276 48.30 -28.93 -92.00
C LYS A 276 48.31 -27.90 -90.87
N ILE A 277 49.47 -27.44 -90.43
CA ILE A 277 49.57 -26.52 -89.27
C ILE A 277 48.98 -25.13 -89.62
N LYS A 278 49.11 -24.69 -90.88
CA LYS A 278 48.64 -23.36 -91.33
C LYS A 278 47.12 -23.17 -91.34
N GLU A 279 46.33 -24.23 -91.29
CA GLU A 279 44.86 -24.12 -91.40
C GLU A 279 44.16 -23.68 -90.11
N LYS A 280 44.81 -23.87 -88.94
CA LYS A 280 44.14 -23.66 -87.64
C LYS A 280 43.99 -22.20 -87.20
N GLU A 281 44.87 -21.31 -87.63
CA GLU A 281 44.89 -19.91 -87.14
C GLU A 281 43.63 -19.13 -87.57
N SER A 282 43.01 -19.51 -88.71
CA SER A 282 41.83 -18.82 -89.27
C SER A 282 40.53 -19.01 -88.47
N GLN A 283 40.46 -19.94 -87.50
CA GLN A 283 39.20 -20.22 -86.80
C GLN A 283 38.96 -19.32 -85.57
N HIS A 284 40.03 -18.76 -84.98
CA HIS A 284 39.95 -18.15 -83.65
C HIS A 284 39.26 -16.77 -83.61
N THR A 285 39.13 -16.09 -84.75
CA THR A 285 38.58 -14.73 -84.85
C THR A 285 37.05 -14.68 -84.73
N LYS A 286 36.33 -15.69 -85.24
CA LYS A 286 34.86 -15.69 -85.33
C LYS A 286 34.14 -15.85 -83.99
N GLN A 287 34.85 -16.18 -82.91
CA GLN A 287 34.23 -16.51 -81.62
C GLN A 287 33.91 -15.27 -80.77
N LYS A 288 34.61 -14.15 -80.97
CA LYS A 288 34.37 -12.91 -80.19
C LYS A 288 33.09 -12.16 -80.59
N GLU A 289 32.72 -12.17 -81.88
CA GLU A 289 31.54 -11.43 -82.40
C GLU A 289 30.18 -11.93 -81.88
N ALA A 290 30.17 -13.04 -81.11
CA ALA A 290 28.99 -13.60 -80.49
C ALA A 290 28.68 -13.01 -79.11
N GLU A 291 29.69 -12.59 -78.34
CA GLU A 291 29.52 -12.19 -76.94
C GLU A 291 28.91 -10.78 -76.81
N ASP A 292 29.38 -9.81 -77.62
CA ASP A 292 28.86 -8.43 -77.62
C ASP A 292 27.35 -8.34 -77.94
N LYS A 293 26.81 -9.29 -78.71
CA LYS A 293 25.39 -9.35 -79.07
C LYS A 293 24.49 -9.78 -77.90
N PHE A 294 25.03 -10.50 -76.91
CA PHE A 294 24.27 -10.91 -75.73
C PHE A 294 24.12 -9.76 -74.72
N ALA A 295 25.13 -8.89 -74.62
CA ALA A 295 25.12 -7.74 -73.72
C ALA A 295 24.04 -6.70 -74.09
N ALA A 296 23.77 -6.50 -75.39
CA ALA A 296 22.71 -5.60 -75.85
C ALA A 296 21.30 -6.07 -75.43
N ALA A 297 21.01 -7.37 -75.57
CA ALA A 297 19.69 -7.94 -75.30
C ALA A 297 19.26 -7.85 -73.82
N LEU A 298 20.22 -7.81 -72.88
CA LEU A 298 19.93 -7.61 -71.46
C LEU A 298 19.43 -6.19 -71.16
N LYS A 299 19.92 -5.17 -71.89
CA LYS A 299 19.60 -3.77 -71.63
C LYS A 299 18.22 -3.36 -72.15
N ASP A 300 17.79 -3.95 -73.27
CA ASP A 300 16.42 -3.78 -73.77
C ASP A 300 15.37 -4.42 -72.83
N ARG A 301 15.74 -5.47 -72.10
CA ARG A 301 14.87 -6.14 -71.11
C ARG A 301 14.54 -5.22 -69.93
N GLU A 302 15.51 -4.43 -69.46
CA GLU A 302 15.30 -3.46 -68.36
C GLU A 302 14.41 -2.29 -68.80
N ASN A 303 14.62 -1.77 -70.02
CA ASN A 303 13.76 -0.74 -70.62
C ASN A 303 12.29 -1.21 -70.74
N GLN A 304 12.05 -2.49 -71.04
CA GLN A 304 10.70 -3.07 -71.10
C GLN A 304 10.05 -3.22 -69.72
N GLU A 305 10.81 -3.45 -68.65
CA GLU A 305 10.27 -3.52 -67.28
C GLU A 305 9.84 -2.14 -66.74
N GLU A 306 10.52 -1.04 -67.11
CA GLU A 306 10.04 0.31 -66.79
C GLU A 306 8.79 0.70 -67.59
N GLN A 307 8.72 0.35 -68.87
CA GLN A 307 7.49 0.53 -69.67
C GLN A 307 6.32 -0.28 -69.09
N LEU A 308 6.56 -1.49 -68.58
CA LEU A 308 5.54 -2.28 -67.90
C LEU A 308 5.04 -1.67 -66.58
N LYS A 309 5.81 -0.78 -65.93
CA LYS A 309 5.33 0.01 -64.78
C LYS A 309 4.46 1.18 -65.24
N SER A 310 4.91 1.96 -66.24
CA SER A 310 4.11 3.10 -66.73
C SER A 310 2.79 2.65 -67.37
N TYR A 311 2.77 1.52 -68.09
CA TYR A 311 1.52 0.94 -68.58
C TYR A 311 0.60 0.42 -67.46
N LYS A 312 1.12 -0.06 -66.32
CA LYS A 312 0.28 -0.43 -65.17
C LYS A 312 -0.39 0.78 -64.51
N GLU A 313 0.34 1.89 -64.37
CA GLU A 313 -0.25 3.14 -63.85
C GLU A 313 -1.29 3.71 -64.83
N GLN A 314 -1.03 3.67 -66.14
CA GLN A 314 -2.01 4.04 -67.17
C GLN A 314 -3.24 3.12 -67.18
N ILE A 315 -3.08 1.81 -67.04
CA ILE A 315 -4.20 0.86 -66.94
C ILE A 315 -5.07 1.16 -65.72
N LYS A 316 -4.48 1.56 -64.59
CA LYS A 316 -5.22 1.93 -63.38
C LYS A 316 -6.05 3.20 -63.59
N ILE A 317 -5.48 4.22 -64.22
CA ILE A 317 -6.21 5.45 -64.62
C ILE A 317 -7.31 5.13 -65.66
N GLN A 318 -7.03 4.23 -66.61
CA GLN A 318 -8.02 3.76 -67.59
C GLN A 318 -9.12 2.90 -66.96
N GLN A 319 -8.87 2.20 -65.85
CA GLN A 319 -9.88 1.47 -65.09
C GLN A 319 -10.84 2.43 -64.35
N GLU A 320 -10.33 3.49 -63.73
CA GLU A 320 -11.18 4.55 -63.15
C GLU A 320 -11.97 5.34 -64.22
N GLN A 321 -11.42 5.47 -65.44
CA GLN A 321 -12.16 5.99 -66.59
C GLN A 321 -13.20 4.98 -67.11
N LEU A 322 -12.89 3.68 -67.11
CA LEU A 322 -13.82 2.63 -67.52
C LEU A 322 -15.01 2.46 -66.58
N GLU A 323 -14.88 2.65 -65.27
CA GLU A 323 -16.05 2.68 -64.37
C GLU A 323 -16.97 3.87 -64.70
N LYS A 324 -16.39 5.05 -64.96
CA LYS A 324 -17.16 6.24 -65.37
C LYS A 324 -17.83 6.02 -66.74
N LEU A 325 -17.13 5.42 -67.70
CA LEU A 325 -17.69 5.05 -68.99
C LEU A 325 -18.74 3.93 -68.89
N GLN A 326 -18.62 2.99 -67.94
CA GLN A 326 -19.64 1.97 -67.69
C GLN A 326 -20.95 2.59 -67.16
N ILE A 327 -20.87 3.67 -66.37
CA ILE A 327 -22.06 4.42 -65.92
C ILE A 327 -22.75 5.13 -67.10
N GLU A 328 -22.00 5.60 -68.11
CA GLU A 328 -22.59 6.17 -69.33
C GLU A 328 -23.11 5.08 -70.30
N ILE A 329 -22.38 3.98 -70.48
CA ILE A 329 -22.82 2.81 -71.26
C ILE A 329 -24.08 2.18 -70.63
N GLN A 330 -24.29 2.27 -69.31
CA GLN A 330 -25.56 1.89 -68.68
C GLN A 330 -26.73 2.84 -68.99
N LYS A 331 -26.46 4.11 -69.35
CA LYS A 331 -27.49 5.03 -69.88
C LYS A 331 -27.79 4.70 -71.34
N GLU A 332 -26.78 4.55 -72.20
CA GLU A 332 -26.98 4.20 -73.62
C GLU A 332 -27.61 2.81 -73.82
N LYS A 333 -27.30 1.82 -72.97
CA LYS A 333 -27.97 0.50 -72.98
C LYS A 333 -29.47 0.56 -72.63
N LYS A 334 -30.00 1.70 -72.16
CA LYS A 334 -31.46 1.92 -72.05
C LYS A 334 -32.06 2.43 -73.37
N GLU A 335 -31.32 3.21 -74.17
CA GLU A 335 -31.74 3.63 -75.50
C GLU A 335 -31.74 2.46 -76.49
N VAL A 336 -30.67 1.65 -76.53
CA VAL A 336 -30.54 0.47 -77.43
C VAL A 336 -31.61 -0.61 -77.16
N LYS A 337 -32.24 -0.62 -75.97
CA LYS A 337 -33.39 -1.50 -75.70
C LYS A 337 -34.68 -1.12 -76.45
N LYS A 338 -34.77 0.06 -77.07
CA LYS A 338 -35.89 0.42 -77.96
C LYS A 338 -35.83 -0.35 -79.29
N THR A 339 -34.65 -0.46 -79.90
CA THR A 339 -34.50 -0.95 -81.29
C THR A 339 -34.56 -2.48 -81.44
N HIS A 340 -34.37 -3.25 -80.36
CA HIS A 340 -34.37 -4.72 -80.43
C HIS A 340 -35.77 -5.39 -80.37
N LYS A 341 -36.88 -4.63 -80.47
CA LYS A 341 -38.25 -5.17 -80.52
C LYS A 341 -39.23 -4.51 -81.49
N GLU A 342 -38.79 -3.54 -82.31
CA GLU A 342 -39.56 -3.14 -83.49
C GLU A 342 -39.27 -4.03 -84.71
N GLN A 343 -38.15 -4.75 -84.70
CA GLN A 343 -38.04 -5.98 -85.49
C GLN A 343 -38.86 -7.10 -84.86
N GLU A 344 -40.11 -7.21 -85.31
CA GLU A 344 -40.42 -8.43 -86.07
C GLU A 344 -41.91 -8.84 -86.08
N ILE A 345 -42.13 -10.09 -86.48
CA ILE A 345 -43.41 -10.61 -86.98
C ILE A 345 -43.83 -11.81 -86.12
N THR A 346 -44.67 -11.57 -85.10
CA THR A 346 -45.35 -12.65 -84.35
C THR A 346 -46.56 -12.22 -83.51
N ALA A 347 -46.80 -10.93 -83.29
CA ALA A 347 -47.88 -10.44 -82.42
C ALA A 347 -48.86 -9.41 -83.06
N LYS A 348 -48.67 -9.03 -84.34
CA LYS A 348 -49.64 -8.21 -85.10
C LYS A 348 -50.46 -9.02 -86.12
N GLU A 349 -50.35 -10.35 -86.12
CA GLU A 349 -51.07 -11.27 -87.01
C GLU A 349 -52.08 -12.20 -86.29
N LYS A 350 -52.38 -11.95 -85.02
CA LYS A 350 -53.59 -12.51 -84.39
C LYS A 350 -54.68 -11.46 -84.28
N ASN A 351 -55.59 -11.54 -85.24
CA ASN A 351 -56.88 -10.88 -85.31
C ASN A 351 -56.88 -9.41 -85.79
N LYS A 352 -56.34 -9.21 -86.99
CA LYS A 352 -56.92 -8.27 -87.98
C LYS A 352 -58.18 -8.90 -88.62
N THR A 353 -59.05 -9.46 -87.79
CA THR A 353 -60.30 -10.15 -88.12
C THR A 353 -61.29 -9.83 -87.00
N ILE A 354 -62.48 -9.38 -87.38
CA ILE A 354 -63.44 -8.66 -86.53
C ILE A 354 -62.92 -7.28 -86.05
N LYS A 355 -63.09 -6.12 -86.70
CA LYS A 355 -63.73 -5.69 -87.97
C LYS A 355 -65.24 -5.96 -88.11
N GLU A 356 -66.01 -4.98 -88.60
CA GLU A 356 -67.45 -5.12 -88.86
C GLU A 356 -68.28 -5.74 -87.71
N LYS A 357 -68.80 -4.91 -86.80
CA LYS A 357 -70.25 -4.75 -86.61
C LYS A 357 -70.57 -3.64 -85.59
N GLU A 358 -71.61 -2.89 -85.92
CA GLU A 358 -72.61 -2.23 -85.04
C GLU A 358 -72.14 -1.49 -83.75
N GLU A 359 -72.51 -0.23 -83.48
CA GLU A 359 -73.43 0.64 -84.24
C GLU A 359 -73.31 2.13 -83.84
N GLN A 360 -73.64 3.02 -84.79
CA GLN A 360 -74.05 4.39 -84.49
C GLN A 360 -75.59 4.45 -84.44
N LEU A 361 -76.16 4.22 -83.27
CA LEU A 361 -77.57 4.52 -82.94
C LEU A 361 -77.58 4.77 -81.40
N ILE A 362 -78.12 5.85 -80.85
CA ILE A 362 -79.49 6.40 -80.98
C ILE A 362 -80.54 5.34 -80.56
N GLU A 363 -81.41 5.74 -79.63
CA GLU A 363 -82.67 5.06 -79.27
C GLU A 363 -82.63 3.57 -78.88
N LYS A 364 -82.19 3.32 -77.65
CA LYS A 364 -83.19 2.87 -76.66
C LYS A 364 -83.02 3.68 -75.38
N ASN A 365 -83.93 4.64 -75.16
CA ASN A 365 -85.17 4.43 -74.41
C ASN A 365 -84.87 3.88 -73.01
N THR A 366 -84.94 4.72 -71.99
CA THR A 366 -86.19 4.98 -71.23
C THR A 366 -86.79 3.69 -70.67
N LYS A 367 -86.89 3.67 -69.33
CA LYS A 367 -87.95 3.11 -68.48
C LYS A 367 -87.35 2.76 -67.11
N ASP A 368 -87.81 3.30 -65.97
CA ASP A 368 -88.73 4.42 -65.71
C ASP A 368 -88.21 5.11 -64.41
N MET A 369 -88.43 6.39 -64.08
CA MET A 369 -89.51 7.34 -64.41
C MET A 369 -90.91 6.93 -63.93
N LEU A 370 -90.97 6.06 -62.92
CA LEU A 370 -92.06 6.06 -61.94
C LEU A 370 -91.49 6.66 -60.65
N ILE A 371 -91.80 7.94 -60.39
CA ILE A 371 -92.92 8.39 -59.52
C ILE A 371 -92.32 8.65 -58.11
N GLU A 372 -92.37 9.83 -57.50
CA GLU A 372 -93.40 10.91 -57.41
C GLU A 372 -94.68 10.51 -56.64
N THR A 373 -94.62 9.34 -56.00
CA THR A 373 -95.31 8.84 -54.81
C THR A 373 -94.28 7.87 -54.19
N GLU A 374 -94.10 7.70 -52.88
CA GLU A 374 -95.10 7.70 -51.81
C GLU A 374 -94.53 8.45 -50.58
N LYS A 375 -94.67 9.78 -50.52
CA LYS A 375 -94.27 10.52 -49.30
C LYS A 375 -95.30 11.47 -48.71
N ILE A 376 -96.16 12.10 -49.53
CA ILE A 376 -97.24 12.96 -49.03
C ILE A 376 -98.48 12.95 -49.95
N GLU A 377 -99.19 11.81 -50.15
CA GLU A 377 -100.59 11.90 -50.62
C GLU A 377 -101.57 10.72 -50.40
N LEU A 378 -101.34 9.80 -49.44
CA LEU A 378 -102.43 8.85 -49.08
C LEU A 378 -102.49 8.42 -47.60
N GLN A 379 -102.86 9.36 -46.71
CA GLN A 379 -103.92 9.09 -45.72
C GLN A 379 -104.57 10.37 -45.13
N GLN A 380 -104.67 11.46 -45.88
CA GLN A 380 -105.54 12.58 -45.47
C GLN A 380 -105.92 13.52 -46.62
N LYS A 381 -107.15 13.34 -47.11
CA LYS A 381 -107.86 14.15 -48.13
C LYS A 381 -107.27 14.05 -49.55
N LYS A 382 -108.08 13.90 -50.59
CA LYS A 382 -109.47 13.39 -50.69
C LYS A 382 -109.76 13.29 -52.20
N ASP A 383 -109.74 12.09 -52.79
CA ASP A 383 -110.10 12.00 -54.20
C ASP A 383 -110.73 10.66 -54.63
N ILE A 384 -111.55 10.76 -55.68
CA ILE A 384 -112.05 9.67 -56.55
C ILE A 384 -112.74 8.48 -55.84
N LEU A 385 -113.88 8.76 -55.21
CA LEU A 385 -115.11 8.00 -55.46
C LEU A 385 -116.31 8.92 -55.14
N ASP A 386 -117.05 9.48 -56.09
CA ASP A 386 -117.18 9.17 -57.52
C ASP A 386 -116.73 10.33 -58.43
N LYS A 387 -116.10 10.03 -59.58
CA LYS A 387 -116.71 10.11 -60.93
C LYS A 387 -117.55 11.39 -61.12
N ILE A 388 -117.01 12.35 -61.87
CA ILE A 388 -117.25 12.46 -63.33
C ILE A 388 -118.74 12.64 -63.62
N ASN A 389 -119.10 13.88 -63.95
CA ASN A 389 -120.23 14.32 -64.79
C ASN A 389 -121.61 13.71 -64.44
N GLU A 390 -122.60 14.52 -64.05
CA GLU A 390 -123.15 15.49 -65.01
C GLU A 390 -123.93 16.67 -64.39
N GLN A 391 -123.87 17.79 -65.12
CA GLN A 391 -124.96 18.76 -65.36
C GLN A 391 -125.50 19.71 -64.25
N ASN A 392 -125.93 20.88 -64.74
CA ASN A 392 -127.02 21.74 -64.25
C ASN A 392 -126.91 22.49 -62.92
N SER A 393 -126.33 23.68 -63.02
CA SER A 393 -126.63 24.86 -62.21
C SER A 393 -128.12 25.30 -62.29
N GLN A 394 -128.97 25.11 -61.23
CA GLN A 394 -130.33 25.72 -61.13
C GLN A 394 -131.09 25.69 -59.73
N ARG A 395 -131.53 26.88 -59.24
CA ARG A 395 -132.80 27.39 -58.54
C ARG A 395 -133.96 26.57 -57.75
N ILE A 396 -134.30 26.83 -56.42
CA ILE A 396 -135.56 27.47 -55.69
C ILE A 396 -137.04 26.82 -55.21
N LYS A 397 -137.67 27.02 -53.91
CA LYS A 397 -139.16 27.24 -53.22
C LYS A 397 -140.25 26.29 -52.32
N SER A 398 -141.31 26.78 -51.48
CA SER A 398 -142.40 26.06 -50.49
C SER A 398 -143.81 26.73 -49.80
N ARG A 399 -144.76 26.15 -48.87
CA ARG A 399 -146.22 26.63 -48.31
C ARG A 399 -147.22 25.91 -47.13
N THR A 400 -148.30 26.47 -46.32
CA THR A 400 -149.72 25.93 -45.67
C THR A 400 -150.47 26.38 -44.20
N GLN A 401 -151.85 26.27 -43.76
CA GLN A 401 -152.63 26.69 -42.38
C GLN A 401 -154.30 26.55 -41.92
N GLN A 402 -154.85 26.53 -40.57
CA GLN A 402 -156.24 26.89 -39.71
C GLN A 402 -157.68 26.06 -39.37
N GLN A 403 -158.87 26.20 -38.50
CA GLN A 403 -159.66 26.74 -37.17
C GLN A 403 -161.27 26.26 -36.86
N LYS A 404 -162.40 26.42 -35.94
CA LYS A 404 -163.17 26.98 -34.59
C LYS A 404 -164.79 26.50 -34.28
N THR A 405 -165.91 26.72 -33.37
CA THR A 405 -166.61 27.12 -31.93
C THR A 405 -168.31 27.16 -31.78
N LEU A 406 -169.40 27.32 -30.82
CA LEU A 406 -170.09 27.39 -29.32
C LEU A 406 -171.78 27.64 -29.18
N LYS A 407 -172.90 27.77 -28.23
CA LYS A 407 -173.65 27.77 -26.76
C LYS A 407 -175.35 28.01 -26.68
N LYS A 408 -176.48 28.14 -25.75
CA LYS A 408 -177.28 27.98 -24.31
C LYS A 408 -178.97 28.26 -24.26
N GLN A 409 -180.10 28.43 -23.36
CA GLN A 409 -180.79 28.54 -21.88
C GLN A 409 -182.49 28.61 -21.61
N GLU A 410 -183.26 28.76 -20.38
CA GLU A 410 -184.75 29.34 -19.92
C GLU A 410 -185.87 28.86 -18.71
N ASP A 411 -187.18 29.42 -18.37
CA ASP A 411 -188.22 29.40 -17.07
C ASP A 411 -189.94 29.38 -17.14
N VAL A 412 -191.13 29.54 -16.30
CA VAL A 412 -191.92 30.04 -14.96
C VAL A 412 -193.42 29.38 -14.45
N GLN A 413 -194.61 29.62 -13.61
CA GLN A 413 -195.74 30.63 -12.99
C GLN A 413 -196.83 30.35 -11.67
N HIS A 414 -198.22 30.74 -11.48
CA HIS A 414 -199.24 30.93 -10.20
C HIS A 414 -200.91 30.58 -10.15
N GLN A 415 -202.11 30.78 -9.33
CA GLN A 415 -202.97 31.52 -8.15
C GLN A 415 -204.35 30.79 -7.43
N THR A 416 -205.57 31.06 -6.68
CA THR A 416 -206.75 32.03 -6.08
C THR A 416 -207.91 31.60 -4.88
N ASP A 417 -209.00 32.42 -4.37
CA ASP A 417 -210.51 32.23 -3.74
C ASP A 417 -211.25 32.43 -2.21
N GLU A 418 -212.65 32.69 -1.91
CA GLU A 418 -213.53 32.97 -0.56
C GLU A 418 -215.24 32.94 -0.48
N GLU A 419 -216.34 33.20 0.43
CA GLU A 419 -216.98 33.45 1.91
C GLU A 419 -218.66 33.54 2.20
N ILE A 420 -219.41 33.61 3.43
CA ILE A 420 -220.98 33.86 3.76
C ILE A 420 -221.69 34.19 5.27
N VAL A 421 -223.08 34.44 5.56
CA VAL A 421 -223.75 35.18 6.80
C VAL A 421 -224.98 34.67 7.79
N ASN A 422 -224.80 34.74 9.16
CA ASN A 422 -225.72 35.05 10.36
C ASN A 422 -226.80 34.17 11.13
N LYS A 423 -226.70 32.84 11.38
CA LYS A 423 -227.32 32.25 12.62
C LYS A 423 -226.52 31.16 13.39
N VAL A 424 -225.52 30.53 12.78
CA VAL A 424 -224.67 29.49 13.43
C VAL A 424 -223.54 30.10 14.30
N ASN A 425 -223.43 31.43 14.37
CA ASN A 425 -222.37 32.23 15.00
C ASN A 425 -222.28 32.17 16.55
N LYS A 426 -222.67 31.04 17.18
CA LYS A 426 -222.35 30.72 18.59
C LYS A 426 -221.63 29.39 18.82
N LEU A 427 -221.70 28.42 17.89
CA LEU A 427 -220.87 27.21 17.99
C LEU A 427 -219.45 27.43 17.43
N LYS A 428 -219.31 28.31 16.43
CA LYS A 428 -218.08 28.68 15.69
C LYS A 428 -216.96 29.33 16.55
N LYS A 429 -216.97 29.18 17.88
CA LYS A 429 -216.04 29.82 18.83
C LYS A 429 -215.32 28.87 19.81
N VAL A 430 -215.78 27.63 19.97
CA VAL A 430 -215.10 26.63 20.85
C VAL A 430 -214.18 25.73 20.04
N GLU A 431 -214.65 25.18 18.92
CA GLU A 431 -213.86 24.27 18.04
C GLU A 431 -212.58 24.96 17.52
N ASN A 432 -212.68 26.23 17.13
CA ASN A 432 -211.56 27.05 16.67
C ASN A 432 -210.45 27.28 17.72
N GLN A 433 -210.69 27.02 19.00
CA GLN A 433 -209.63 27.11 20.03
C GLN A 433 -208.81 25.82 20.14
N VAL A 434 -209.36 24.65 19.79
CA VAL A 434 -208.65 23.36 19.89
C VAL A 434 -207.60 23.23 18.80
N MET A 435 -207.99 23.44 17.53
CA MET A 435 -207.08 23.37 16.37
C MET A 435 -205.87 24.32 16.48
N GLY A 436 -206.02 25.45 17.17
CA GLY A 436 -204.94 26.42 17.38
C GLY A 436 -203.77 25.89 18.22
N TYR A 437 -204.05 24.99 19.18
CA TYR A 437 -203.00 24.41 20.02
C TYR A 437 -202.26 23.26 19.33
N GLU A 438 -202.95 22.46 18.51
CA GLU A 438 -202.33 21.37 17.74
C GLU A 438 -201.28 21.89 16.76
N ALA A 439 -201.62 22.96 16.02
CA ALA A 439 -200.70 23.63 15.09
C ALA A 439 -199.49 24.29 15.78
N SER A 440 -199.58 24.59 17.08
CA SER A 440 -198.46 25.11 17.89
C SER A 440 -197.48 23.99 18.27
N ASN A 441 -198.00 22.87 18.80
CA ASN A 441 -197.17 21.70 19.13
C ASN A 441 -196.40 21.16 17.92
N GLU A 442 -197.02 21.14 16.74
CA GLU A 442 -196.38 20.64 15.52
C GLU A 442 -195.18 21.50 15.09
N ARG A 443 -195.23 22.82 15.32
CA ARG A 443 -194.10 23.74 15.09
C ARG A 443 -192.97 23.53 16.10
N ILE A 444 -193.30 23.35 17.38
CA ILE A 444 -192.31 23.12 18.45
C ILE A 444 -191.55 21.81 18.18
N ASN A 445 -192.23 20.74 17.81
CA ASN A 445 -191.60 19.46 17.47
C ASN A 445 -190.67 19.58 16.23
N LYS A 446 -191.06 20.34 15.20
CA LYS A 446 -190.21 20.60 14.03
C LYS A 446 -188.94 21.40 14.41
N MET A 447 -189.04 22.36 15.31
CA MET A 447 -187.90 23.14 15.83
C MET A 447 -186.93 22.26 16.65
N ILE A 448 -187.44 21.40 17.54
CA ILE A 448 -186.64 20.46 18.33
C ILE A 448 -185.85 19.51 17.41
N LEU A 449 -186.51 18.96 16.39
CA LEU A 449 -185.90 18.00 15.46
C LEU A 449 -184.84 18.65 14.56
N GLN A 450 -184.98 19.95 14.24
CA GLN A 450 -183.91 20.72 13.60
C GLN A 450 -182.70 20.92 14.53
N LEU A 451 -182.92 21.38 15.77
CA LEU A 451 -181.84 21.61 16.74
C LEU A 451 -181.07 20.31 17.08
N GLN A 452 -181.74 19.16 17.12
CA GLN A 452 -181.09 17.85 17.27
C GLN A 452 -180.16 17.52 16.09
N ARG A 453 -180.58 17.79 14.84
CA ARG A 453 -179.74 17.60 13.64
C ARG A 453 -178.55 18.57 13.61
N GLU A 454 -178.74 19.81 14.09
CA GLU A 454 -177.65 20.79 14.19
C GLU A 454 -176.63 20.38 15.27
N GLN A 455 -177.09 19.89 16.43
CA GLN A 455 -176.22 19.32 17.47
C GLN A 455 -175.42 18.11 16.96
N GLU A 456 -176.07 17.17 16.28
CA GLU A 456 -175.43 15.98 15.70
C GLU A 456 -174.41 16.36 14.61
N LYS A 457 -174.78 17.28 13.71
CA LYS A 457 -173.87 17.83 12.69
C LYS A 457 -172.64 18.50 13.31
N TYR A 458 -172.81 19.39 14.28
CA TYR A 458 -171.67 20.06 14.92
C TYR A 458 -170.81 19.09 15.76
N GLY A 459 -171.40 18.05 16.34
CA GLY A 459 -170.65 16.95 16.96
C GLY A 459 -169.77 16.20 15.96
N ILE A 460 -170.29 15.89 14.77
CA ILE A 460 -169.53 15.27 13.68
C ILE A 460 -168.43 16.20 13.17
N GLU A 461 -168.73 17.50 12.94
CA GLU A 461 -167.75 18.49 12.49
C GLU A 461 -166.61 18.69 13.51
N ALA A 462 -166.93 18.76 14.81
CA ALA A 462 -165.94 18.83 15.88
C ALA A 462 -165.07 17.56 15.96
N SER A 463 -165.68 16.37 15.81
CA SER A 463 -164.93 15.10 15.78
C SER A 463 -164.00 14.99 14.56
N GLN A 464 -164.44 15.48 13.39
CA GLN A 464 -163.60 15.52 12.19
C GLN A 464 -162.47 16.54 12.30
N ALA A 465 -162.72 17.69 12.94
CA ALA A 465 -161.68 18.68 13.22
C ALA A 465 -160.62 18.12 14.19
N HIS A 466 -161.04 17.43 15.26
CA HIS A 466 -160.12 16.75 16.18
C HIS A 466 -159.31 15.65 15.48
N ALA A 467 -159.93 14.80 14.66
CA ALA A 467 -159.23 13.77 13.91
C ALA A 467 -158.14 14.36 12.99
N LYS A 468 -158.46 15.43 12.26
CA LYS A 468 -157.50 16.16 11.41
C LYS A 468 -156.37 16.81 12.22
N PHE A 469 -156.66 17.37 13.40
CA PHE A 469 -155.65 17.94 14.28
C PHE A 469 -154.67 16.87 14.81
N TYR A 470 -155.17 15.73 15.28
CA TYR A 470 -154.28 14.65 15.72
C TYR A 470 -153.47 14.06 14.55
N GLN A 471 -154.05 13.93 13.36
CA GLN A 471 -153.31 13.53 12.17
C GLN A 471 -152.18 14.50 11.83
N THR A 472 -152.41 15.82 11.80
CA THR A 472 -151.35 16.78 11.48
C THR A 472 -150.28 16.87 12.57
N VAL A 473 -150.64 16.67 13.85
CA VAL A 473 -149.66 16.53 14.95
C VAL A 473 -148.79 15.30 14.78
N GLU A 474 -149.35 14.15 14.39
CA GLU A 474 -148.59 12.92 14.13
C GLU A 474 -147.70 13.08 12.88
N GLU A 475 -148.19 13.72 11.81
CA GLU A 475 -147.39 14.05 10.61
C GLU A 475 -146.23 15.02 10.92
N VAL A 476 -146.45 16.05 11.73
CA VAL A 476 -145.39 16.97 12.21
C VAL A 476 -144.37 16.22 13.06
N LYS A 477 -144.80 15.30 13.92
CA LYS A 477 -143.92 14.45 14.74
C LYS A 477 -143.08 13.49 13.89
N ILE A 478 -143.68 12.88 12.86
CA ILE A 478 -142.95 12.09 11.84
C ILE A 478 -141.93 12.97 11.09
N LYS A 479 -142.29 14.20 10.71
CA LYS A 479 -141.38 15.14 10.04
C LYS A 479 -140.23 15.58 10.95
N ASN A 480 -140.48 15.86 12.22
CA ASN A 480 -139.44 16.18 13.20
C ASN A 480 -138.47 15.01 13.41
N ASN A 481 -138.97 13.77 13.45
CA ASN A 481 -138.12 12.58 13.50
C ASN A 481 -137.25 12.45 12.23
N GLN A 482 -137.83 12.66 11.04
CA GLN A 482 -137.08 12.66 9.77
C GLN A 482 -136.00 13.77 9.72
N ILE A 483 -136.29 14.96 10.25
CA ILE A 483 -135.34 16.07 10.35
C ILE A 483 -134.21 15.72 11.32
N ALA A 484 -134.51 15.15 12.49
CA ALA A 484 -133.51 14.73 13.47
C ALA A 484 -132.60 13.60 12.93
N GLU A 485 -133.17 12.65 12.18
CA GLU A 485 -132.40 11.60 11.51
C GLU A 485 -131.48 12.18 10.42
N GLN A 486 -131.98 13.10 9.58
CA GLN A 486 -131.18 13.79 8.56
C GLN A 486 -130.08 14.64 9.19
N GLN A 487 -130.35 15.38 10.27
CA GLN A 487 -129.34 16.13 11.02
C GLN A 487 -128.25 15.22 11.60
N LYS A 488 -128.62 14.03 12.12
CA LYS A 488 -127.67 13.01 12.57
C LYS A 488 -126.82 12.47 11.42
N GLN A 489 -127.43 12.16 10.27
CA GLN A 489 -126.71 11.72 9.08
C GLN A 489 -125.74 12.79 8.54
N ILE A 490 -126.12 14.08 8.59
CA ILE A 490 -125.26 15.22 8.24
C ILE A 490 -124.08 15.31 9.22
N ALA A 491 -124.32 15.28 10.53
CA ALA A 491 -123.26 15.33 11.54
C ALA A 491 -122.29 14.13 11.41
N GLU A 492 -122.79 12.94 11.11
CA GLU A 492 -121.95 11.77 10.81
C GLU A 492 -121.19 11.89 9.49
N ALA A 493 -121.72 12.60 8.49
CA ALA A 493 -121.03 12.88 7.23
C ALA A 493 -119.93 13.94 7.42
N GLU A 494 -120.21 15.02 8.17
CA GLU A 494 -119.23 16.06 8.54
C GLU A 494 -118.10 15.49 9.41
N ALA A 495 -118.41 14.63 10.38
CA ALA A 495 -117.41 13.92 11.17
C ALA A 495 -116.51 13.01 10.29
N ARG A 496 -117.10 12.28 9.34
CA ARG A 496 -116.35 11.47 8.36
C ARG A 496 -115.49 12.33 7.43
N LEU A 497 -116.01 13.45 6.94
CA LEU A 497 -115.27 14.40 6.10
C LEU A 497 -114.08 14.99 6.86
N LYS A 498 -114.28 15.44 8.10
CA LYS A 498 -113.21 15.98 8.96
C LYS A 498 -112.14 14.93 9.28
N HIS A 499 -112.54 13.68 9.52
CA HIS A 499 -111.60 12.57 9.72
C HIS A 499 -110.80 12.27 8.43
N GLN A 500 -111.44 12.28 7.26
CA GLN A 500 -110.76 12.13 5.96
C GLN A 500 -109.82 13.31 5.65
N GLN A 501 -110.18 14.53 6.01
CA GLN A 501 -109.30 15.71 5.92
C GLN A 501 -108.05 15.52 6.80
N GLN A 502 -108.22 15.12 8.06
CA GLN A 502 -107.10 14.86 8.97
C GLN A 502 -106.20 13.72 8.49
N LEU A 503 -106.77 12.65 7.94
CA LEU A 503 -106.02 11.56 7.30
C LEU A 503 -105.23 12.06 6.07
N TYR A 504 -105.85 12.88 5.22
CA TYR A 504 -105.17 13.47 4.06
C TYR A 504 -104.04 14.43 4.46
N GLU A 505 -104.25 15.25 5.50
CA GLU A 505 -103.21 16.13 6.05
C GLU A 505 -102.05 15.34 6.64
N THR A 506 -102.33 14.22 7.34
CA THR A 506 -101.32 13.30 7.86
C THR A 506 -100.53 12.66 6.71
N VAL A 507 -101.19 12.04 5.73
CA VAL A 507 -100.52 11.44 4.57
C VAL A 507 -99.75 12.49 3.74
N ARG A 508 -100.23 13.73 3.68
CA ARG A 508 -99.52 14.85 3.04
C ARG A 508 -98.28 15.28 3.83
N SER A 509 -98.34 15.29 5.17
CA SER A 509 -97.17 15.58 6.00
C SER A 509 -96.14 14.46 5.93
N ASP A 510 -96.56 13.19 6.00
CA ASP A 510 -95.72 12.01 5.80
C ASP A 510 -95.03 12.03 4.43
N ARG A 511 -95.79 12.26 3.34
CA ARG A 511 -95.23 12.37 2.00
C ARG A 511 -94.19 13.49 1.91
N ASN A 512 -94.43 14.63 2.57
CA ASN A 512 -93.48 15.74 2.60
C ASN A 512 -92.23 15.39 3.44
N LEU A 513 -92.39 14.67 4.55
CA LEU A 513 -91.30 14.16 5.40
C LEU A 513 -90.44 13.16 4.63
N TYR A 514 -91.03 12.15 3.99
CA TYR A 514 -90.29 11.20 3.16
C TYR A 514 -89.61 11.88 1.96
N SER A 515 -90.24 12.90 1.36
CA SER A 515 -89.61 13.70 0.30
C SER A 515 -88.39 14.48 0.81
N LYS A 516 -88.46 15.05 2.02
CA LYS A 516 -87.34 15.73 2.68
C LYS A 516 -86.22 14.73 3.02
N ASN A 517 -86.55 13.61 3.66
CA ASN A 517 -85.58 12.57 4.03
C ASN A 517 -84.89 11.97 2.79
N LEU A 518 -85.60 11.81 1.67
CA LEU A 518 -85.04 11.39 0.38
C LEU A 518 -84.07 12.44 -0.19
N LEU A 519 -84.41 13.73 -0.11
CA LEU A 519 -83.55 14.82 -0.54
C LEU A 519 -82.28 14.91 0.33
N GLU A 520 -82.42 14.76 1.65
CA GLU A 520 -81.30 14.75 2.60
C GLU A 520 -80.38 13.55 2.36
N SER A 521 -80.94 12.35 2.16
CA SER A 521 -80.19 11.14 1.77
C SER A 521 -79.47 11.32 0.43
N HIS A 522 -80.11 11.97 -0.55
CA HIS A 522 -79.49 12.25 -1.85
C HIS A 522 -78.35 13.26 -1.74
N ASN A 523 -78.51 14.30 -0.92
CA ASN A 523 -77.46 15.27 -0.63
C ASN A 523 -76.27 14.61 0.09
N GLU A 524 -76.52 13.71 1.04
CA GLU A 524 -75.48 12.92 1.71
C GLU A 524 -74.75 11.99 0.73
N ILE A 525 -75.47 11.30 -0.16
CA ILE A 525 -74.86 10.50 -1.24
C ILE A 525 -73.99 11.38 -2.16
N GLN A 526 -74.43 12.59 -2.50
CA GLN A 526 -73.60 13.53 -3.26
C GLN A 526 -72.36 14.00 -2.48
N GLU A 527 -72.47 14.25 -1.18
CA GLU A 527 -71.32 14.57 -0.33
C GLU A 527 -70.33 13.41 -0.22
N LEU A 528 -70.82 12.19 0.02
CA LEU A 528 -70.01 10.97 0.06
C LEU A 528 -69.33 10.73 -1.28
N THR A 529 -70.01 10.99 -2.40
CA THR A 529 -69.42 10.95 -3.75
C THR A 529 -68.31 12.01 -3.90
N LYS A 530 -68.54 13.25 -3.44
CA LYS A 530 -67.53 14.34 -3.43
C LYS A 530 -66.38 14.11 -2.44
N LYS A 531 -66.57 13.29 -1.41
CA LYS A 531 -65.52 12.84 -0.48
C LYS A 531 -64.71 11.70 -1.11
N TYR A 532 -65.39 10.74 -1.73
CA TYR A 532 -64.78 9.62 -2.47
C TYR A 532 -63.94 10.08 -3.67
N THR A 533 -64.40 11.05 -4.48
CA THR A 533 -63.58 11.57 -5.60
C THR A 533 -62.33 12.28 -5.09
N ARG A 534 -62.42 13.09 -4.03
CA ARG A 534 -61.24 13.72 -3.39
C ARG A 534 -60.27 12.67 -2.83
N MET A 535 -60.78 11.68 -2.10
CA MET A 535 -59.97 10.58 -1.55
C MET A 535 -59.32 9.76 -2.67
N LYS A 536 -60.03 9.49 -3.77
CA LYS A 536 -59.47 8.83 -4.96
C LYS A 536 -58.34 9.67 -5.57
N HIS A 537 -58.53 10.98 -5.75
CA HIS A 537 -57.47 11.85 -6.26
C HIS A 537 -56.24 11.89 -5.34
N GLN A 538 -56.42 11.88 -4.01
CA GLN A 538 -55.30 11.74 -3.06
C GLN A 538 -54.61 10.38 -3.16
N VAL A 539 -55.36 9.29 -3.30
CA VAL A 539 -54.82 7.94 -3.52
C VAL A 539 -54.06 7.85 -4.85
N ASP A 540 -54.55 8.47 -5.91
CA ASP A 540 -53.89 8.46 -7.22
C ASP A 540 -52.67 9.42 -7.25
N GLN A 541 -52.67 10.52 -6.49
CA GLN A 541 -51.48 11.34 -6.21
C GLN A 541 -50.41 10.55 -5.46
N LEU A 542 -50.77 9.92 -4.33
CA LEU A 542 -49.86 9.12 -3.51
C LEU A 542 -49.25 7.95 -4.29
N LYS A 543 -50.00 7.32 -5.22
CA LYS A 543 -49.44 6.29 -6.13
C LYS A 543 -48.36 6.85 -7.06
N GLU A 544 -48.56 8.04 -7.61
CA GLU A 544 -47.60 8.66 -8.52
C GLU A 544 -46.38 9.22 -7.74
N GLU A 545 -46.56 9.65 -6.50
CA GLU A 545 -45.48 9.95 -5.54
C GLU A 545 -44.66 8.69 -5.18
N ILE A 546 -45.32 7.57 -4.85
CA ILE A 546 -44.66 6.28 -4.61
C ILE A 546 -43.88 5.86 -5.87
N LYS A 547 -44.51 5.84 -7.03
CA LYS A 547 -43.89 5.46 -8.31
C LYS A 547 -42.73 6.36 -8.73
N THR A 548 -42.77 7.66 -8.42
CA THR A 548 -41.62 8.57 -8.65
C THR A 548 -40.53 8.39 -7.60
N LYS A 549 -40.86 7.95 -6.37
CA LYS A 549 -39.88 7.52 -5.36
C LYS A 549 -39.23 6.18 -5.70
N ASP A 550 -39.97 5.19 -6.19
CA ASP A 550 -39.43 3.93 -6.71
C ASP A 550 -38.45 4.21 -7.87
N GLN A 551 -38.79 5.14 -8.77
CA GLN A 551 -37.89 5.59 -9.84
C GLN A 551 -36.70 6.44 -9.37
N GLN A 552 -36.70 6.95 -8.14
CA GLN A 552 -35.53 7.57 -7.51
C GLN A 552 -34.66 6.50 -6.86
N LEU A 553 -35.24 5.59 -6.07
CA LEU A 553 -34.55 4.46 -5.46
C LEU A 553 -33.82 3.60 -6.50
N VAL A 554 -34.49 3.21 -7.61
CA VAL A 554 -33.84 2.43 -8.69
C VAL A 554 -32.69 3.20 -9.37
N LYS A 555 -32.67 4.54 -9.34
CA LYS A 555 -31.52 5.33 -9.81
C LYS A 555 -30.41 5.39 -8.78
N GLU A 556 -30.75 5.57 -7.50
CA GLU A 556 -29.83 5.55 -6.38
C GLU A 556 -29.14 4.18 -6.26
N ASP A 557 -29.86 3.07 -6.42
CA ASP A 557 -29.31 1.70 -6.51
C ASP A 557 -28.35 1.54 -7.71
N LEU A 558 -28.72 2.07 -8.88
CA LEU A 558 -27.89 2.05 -10.09
C LEU A 558 -26.68 3.00 -10.02
N GLU A 559 -26.68 4.00 -9.15
CA GLU A 559 -25.52 4.85 -8.87
C GLU A 559 -24.66 4.25 -7.76
N PHE A 560 -25.26 3.64 -6.74
CA PHE A 560 -24.60 2.86 -5.71
C PHE A 560 -23.80 1.69 -6.31
N HIS A 561 -24.39 0.87 -7.17
CA HIS A 561 -23.66 -0.22 -7.84
C HIS A 561 -22.52 0.26 -8.75
N LYS A 562 -22.62 1.45 -9.38
CA LYS A 562 -21.48 2.05 -10.10
C LYS A 562 -20.36 2.45 -9.14
N VAL A 563 -20.71 3.03 -7.99
CA VAL A 563 -19.75 3.40 -6.94
C VAL A 563 -19.12 2.16 -6.30
N GLU A 564 -19.86 1.05 -6.14
CA GLU A 564 -19.28 -0.25 -5.76
C GLU A 564 -18.30 -0.77 -6.82
N GLU A 565 -18.67 -0.73 -8.10
CA GLU A 565 -17.78 -1.12 -9.21
C GLU A 565 -16.51 -0.24 -9.27
N GLU A 566 -16.64 1.08 -9.07
CA GLU A 566 -15.52 2.02 -9.05
C GLU A 566 -14.64 1.80 -7.81
N ASN A 567 -15.22 1.61 -6.63
CA ASN A 567 -14.48 1.24 -5.42
C ASN A 567 -13.74 -0.10 -5.60
N ALA A 568 -14.35 -1.10 -6.22
CA ALA A 568 -13.70 -2.39 -6.51
C ALA A 568 -12.53 -2.24 -7.50
N LYS A 569 -12.66 -1.37 -8.51
CA LYS A 569 -11.56 -1.02 -9.43
C LYS A 569 -10.44 -0.28 -8.69
N ILE A 570 -10.78 0.70 -7.84
CA ILE A 570 -9.83 1.47 -7.02
C ILE A 570 -9.10 0.58 -6.01
N GLU A 571 -9.78 -0.36 -5.34
CA GLU A 571 -9.15 -1.38 -4.49
C GLU A 571 -8.19 -2.26 -5.29
N GLN A 572 -8.58 -2.70 -6.49
CA GLN A 572 -7.72 -3.52 -7.36
C GLN A 572 -6.48 -2.73 -7.83
N ASP A 573 -6.62 -1.46 -8.20
CA ASP A 573 -5.52 -0.59 -8.63
C ASP A 573 -4.62 -0.18 -7.46
N LYS A 574 -5.18 0.10 -6.29
CA LYS A 574 -4.45 0.26 -5.02
C LYS A 574 -3.61 -0.99 -4.72
N ALA A 575 -4.17 -2.19 -4.83
CA ALA A 575 -3.43 -3.43 -4.62
C ALA A 575 -2.30 -3.65 -5.65
N LYS A 576 -2.49 -3.22 -6.91
CA LYS A 576 -1.40 -3.20 -7.92
C LYS A 576 -0.30 -2.20 -7.52
N VAL A 577 -0.68 -0.99 -7.11
CA VAL A 577 0.26 0.07 -6.69
C VAL A 577 1.03 -0.34 -5.43
N GLU A 578 0.38 -0.88 -4.40
CA GLU A 578 1.04 -1.41 -3.19
C GLU A 578 2.01 -2.56 -3.51
N LYS A 579 1.68 -3.41 -4.49
CA LYS A 579 2.57 -4.48 -4.96
C LYS A 579 3.79 -3.92 -5.70
N ASN A 580 3.59 -2.89 -6.53
CA ASN A 580 4.68 -2.22 -7.23
C ASN A 580 5.59 -1.48 -6.24
N ILE A 581 5.03 -0.74 -5.29
CA ILE A 581 5.79 -0.06 -4.22
C ILE A 581 6.65 -1.07 -3.45
N LYS A 582 6.12 -2.23 -3.05
CA LYS A 582 6.92 -3.27 -2.38
C LYS A 582 8.04 -3.84 -3.26
N ALA A 583 7.79 -4.00 -4.56
CA ALA A 583 8.82 -4.43 -5.50
C ALA A 583 9.92 -3.38 -5.70
N ASP A 584 9.55 -2.09 -5.73
CA ASP A 584 10.48 -0.96 -5.81
C ASP A 584 11.25 -0.77 -4.49
N GLU A 585 10.62 -0.97 -3.33
CA GLU A 585 11.26 -0.98 -2.00
C GLU A 585 12.31 -2.10 -1.89
N ASP A 586 11.98 -3.33 -2.29
CA ASP A 586 12.95 -4.44 -2.34
C ASP A 586 14.06 -4.18 -3.37
N LEU A 587 13.75 -3.54 -4.50
CA LEU A 587 14.74 -3.15 -5.52
C LEU A 587 15.68 -2.04 -5.01
N ILE A 588 15.17 -1.03 -4.32
CA ILE A 588 15.95 0.03 -3.65
C ILE A 588 16.84 -0.60 -2.59
N LYS A 589 16.31 -1.44 -1.70
CA LYS A 589 17.05 -2.14 -0.64
C LYS A 589 18.17 -3.04 -1.20
N ASN A 590 17.91 -3.71 -2.32
CA ASN A 590 18.95 -4.43 -3.06
C ASN A 590 20.02 -3.47 -3.60
N GLN A 591 19.64 -2.37 -4.24
CA GLN A 591 20.56 -1.34 -4.72
C GLN A 591 21.38 -0.69 -3.60
N GLU A 592 20.81 -0.42 -2.43
CA GLU A 592 21.53 0.06 -1.25
C GLU A 592 22.58 -0.96 -0.78
N SER A 593 22.25 -2.26 -0.80
CA SER A 593 23.22 -3.32 -0.51
C SER A 593 24.37 -3.36 -1.53
N HIS A 594 24.07 -3.10 -2.81
CA HIS A 594 25.08 -2.97 -3.86
C HIS A 594 25.93 -1.70 -3.69
N ILE A 595 25.33 -0.56 -3.37
CA ILE A 595 26.02 0.71 -3.09
C ILE A 595 26.92 0.56 -1.86
N SER A 596 26.47 -0.11 -0.80
CA SER A 596 27.28 -0.43 0.38
C SER A 596 28.46 -1.33 0.03
N ARG A 597 28.24 -2.39 -0.77
CA ARG A 597 29.30 -3.27 -1.27
C ARG A 597 30.31 -2.53 -2.14
N LEU A 598 29.85 -1.65 -3.03
CA LEU A 598 30.70 -0.81 -3.87
C LEU A 598 31.49 0.23 -3.06
N LYS A 599 30.89 0.88 -2.05
CA LYS A 599 31.59 1.76 -1.10
C LYS A 599 32.73 1.03 -0.39
N ASN A 600 32.49 -0.20 0.09
CA ASN A 600 33.52 -1.03 0.72
C ASN A 600 34.65 -1.42 -0.25
N ILE A 601 34.32 -1.72 -1.52
CA ILE A 601 35.32 -2.01 -2.58
C ILE A 601 36.15 -0.75 -2.90
N ILE A 602 35.50 0.41 -3.04
CA ILE A 602 36.16 1.70 -3.30
C ILE A 602 37.08 2.08 -2.14
N GLN A 603 36.63 1.92 -0.88
CA GLN A 603 37.45 2.17 0.29
C GLN A 603 38.66 1.23 0.35
N GLY A 604 38.47 -0.07 0.07
CA GLY A 604 39.56 -1.04 -0.03
C GLY A 604 40.58 -0.65 -1.09
N ALA A 605 40.12 -0.31 -2.31
CA ALA A 605 40.98 0.16 -3.40
C ALA A 605 41.70 1.49 -3.07
N GLN A 606 41.06 2.40 -2.33
CA GLN A 606 41.70 3.62 -1.85
C GLN A 606 42.81 3.31 -0.82
N THR A 607 42.57 2.40 0.13
CA THR A 607 43.60 2.01 1.12
C THR A 607 44.78 1.29 0.48
N GLU A 608 44.54 0.39 -0.48
CA GLU A 608 45.61 -0.30 -1.20
C GLU A 608 46.35 0.66 -2.15
N LYS A 609 45.68 1.62 -2.80
CA LYS A 609 46.35 2.71 -3.54
C LYS A 609 47.25 3.55 -2.62
N GLN A 610 46.78 3.95 -1.44
CA GLN A 610 47.58 4.71 -0.48
C GLN A 610 48.80 3.93 0.01
N ARG A 611 48.65 2.61 0.18
CA ARG A 611 49.76 1.72 0.52
C ARG A 611 50.76 1.61 -0.64
N GLN A 612 50.31 1.31 -1.85
CA GLN A 612 51.18 1.23 -3.03
C GLN A 612 51.91 2.55 -3.33
N GLN A 613 51.28 3.69 -3.04
CA GLN A 613 51.93 4.99 -3.14
C GLN A 613 53.06 5.15 -2.11
N LYS A 614 52.86 4.72 -0.85
CA LYS A 614 53.93 4.72 0.16
C LYS A 614 55.05 3.74 -0.17
N ASP A 615 54.70 2.54 -0.65
CA ASP A 615 55.67 1.52 -1.07
C ASP A 615 56.51 2.06 -2.26
N TYR A 616 55.88 2.78 -3.21
CA TYR A 616 56.57 3.50 -4.29
C TYR A 616 57.46 4.65 -3.78
N GLU A 617 56.96 5.48 -2.85
CA GLU A 617 57.74 6.56 -2.22
C GLU A 617 58.97 5.99 -1.49
N MET A 618 58.86 4.84 -0.82
CA MET A 618 59.99 4.13 -0.23
C MET A 618 61.00 3.66 -1.28
N VAL A 619 60.55 3.01 -2.37
CA VAL A 619 61.43 2.56 -3.45
C VAL A 619 62.13 3.74 -4.16
N VAL A 620 61.46 4.89 -4.29
CA VAL A 620 62.07 6.13 -4.80
C VAL A 620 63.15 6.65 -3.85
N ASN A 621 62.90 6.67 -2.54
CA ASN A 621 63.89 7.05 -1.55
C ASN A 621 65.10 6.09 -1.53
N GLU A 622 64.88 4.77 -1.63
CA GLU A 622 65.95 3.78 -1.75
C GLU A 622 66.77 3.98 -3.04
N ARG A 623 66.11 4.18 -4.18
CA ARG A 623 66.75 4.52 -5.46
C ARG A 623 67.63 5.76 -5.35
N ASP A 624 67.17 6.80 -4.66
CA ASP A 624 67.89 8.08 -4.58
C ASP A 624 69.04 8.04 -3.56
N ILE A 625 68.90 7.24 -2.50
CA ILE A 625 70.00 6.88 -1.59
C ILE A 625 71.07 6.08 -2.35
N LEU A 626 70.68 5.03 -3.09
CA LEU A 626 71.59 4.20 -3.88
C LEU A 626 72.26 4.99 -5.01
N GLY A 627 71.53 5.88 -5.69
CA GLY A 627 72.06 6.80 -6.69
C GLY A 627 73.10 7.76 -6.08
N THR A 628 72.82 8.30 -4.89
CA THR A 628 73.77 9.14 -4.15
C THR A 628 75.03 8.35 -3.74
N GLN A 629 74.89 7.09 -3.31
CA GLN A 629 76.02 6.21 -3.00
C GLN A 629 76.83 5.86 -4.25
N LEU A 630 76.18 5.60 -5.39
CA LEU A 630 76.82 5.30 -6.67
C LEU A 630 77.61 6.50 -7.20
N ILE A 631 77.05 7.72 -7.10
CA ILE A 631 77.75 8.97 -7.46
C ILE A 631 79.02 9.13 -6.59
N LYS A 632 78.91 8.94 -5.27
CA LYS A 632 80.08 8.99 -4.36
C LYS A 632 81.12 7.92 -4.70
N ARG A 633 80.70 6.68 -4.97
CA ARG A 633 81.59 5.58 -5.39
C ARG A 633 82.28 5.87 -6.73
N ASN A 634 81.59 6.48 -7.68
CA ASN A 634 82.19 6.89 -8.95
C ASN A 634 83.21 8.04 -8.77
N GLN A 635 82.94 8.98 -7.86
CA GLN A 635 83.91 10.02 -7.47
C GLN A 635 85.14 9.43 -6.77
N GLU A 636 84.95 8.51 -5.82
CA GLU A 636 86.02 7.75 -5.17
C GLU A 636 86.87 6.98 -6.20
N LEU A 637 86.23 6.30 -7.16
CA LEU A 637 86.91 5.59 -8.25
C LEU A 637 87.68 6.53 -9.18
N GLN A 638 87.12 7.71 -9.54
CA GLN A 638 87.85 8.70 -10.35
C GLN A 638 89.12 9.17 -9.63
N VAL A 639 89.03 9.52 -8.34
CA VAL A 639 90.19 9.93 -7.53
C VAL A 639 91.24 8.80 -7.43
N LEU A 640 90.79 7.54 -7.36
CA LEU A 640 91.69 6.38 -7.41
C LEU A 640 92.36 6.21 -8.78
N TYR A 641 91.64 6.36 -9.89
CA TYR A 641 92.23 6.31 -11.23
C TYR A 641 93.24 7.44 -11.47
N GLU A 642 92.93 8.66 -11.04
CA GLU A 642 93.86 9.80 -11.09
C GLU A 642 95.12 9.54 -10.24
N LYS A 643 94.95 8.99 -9.03
CA LYS A 643 96.07 8.59 -8.17
C LYS A 643 96.91 7.46 -8.78
N ILE A 644 96.30 6.46 -9.41
CA ILE A 644 97.01 5.40 -10.14
C ILE A 644 97.80 5.99 -11.31
N LYS A 645 97.21 6.89 -12.10
CA LYS A 645 97.87 7.57 -13.22
C LYS A 645 99.05 8.43 -12.79
N LEU A 646 98.92 9.16 -11.67
CA LEU A 646 100.01 9.92 -11.05
C LEU A 646 101.13 8.98 -10.56
N ASN A 647 100.78 7.90 -9.85
CA ASN A 647 101.75 6.90 -9.39
C ASN A 647 102.48 6.21 -10.56
N GLN A 648 101.79 5.88 -11.66
CA GLN A 648 102.39 5.31 -12.87
C GLN A 648 103.35 6.30 -13.54
N SER A 649 102.99 7.59 -13.62
CA SER A 649 103.89 8.62 -14.14
C SER A 649 105.13 8.81 -13.25
N SER A 650 104.96 8.77 -11.93
CA SER A 650 106.07 8.84 -10.98
C SER A 650 106.97 7.61 -11.02
N LEU A 651 106.40 6.40 -11.16
CA LEU A 651 107.14 5.15 -11.31
C LEU A 651 107.93 5.16 -12.63
N SER A 652 107.31 5.53 -13.75
CA SER A 652 107.97 5.63 -15.05
C SER A 652 109.14 6.63 -15.05
N LYS A 653 109.00 7.78 -14.39
CA LYS A 653 110.11 8.71 -14.14
C LYS A 653 111.19 8.07 -13.26
N GLY A 654 110.80 7.36 -12.20
CA GLY A 654 111.73 6.61 -11.35
C GLY A 654 112.53 5.54 -12.10
N GLU A 655 111.88 4.81 -13.02
CA GLU A 655 112.54 3.83 -13.90
C GLU A 655 113.54 4.48 -14.86
N ILE A 656 113.19 5.63 -15.45
CA ILE A 656 114.09 6.38 -16.33
C ILE A 656 115.32 6.83 -15.55
N ASN A 657 115.14 7.54 -14.43
CA ASN A 657 116.23 8.00 -13.57
C ASN A 657 117.08 6.83 -13.04
N PHE A 658 116.47 5.67 -12.76
CA PHE A 658 117.20 4.47 -12.34
C PHE A 658 118.04 3.89 -13.48
N ARG A 659 117.52 3.80 -14.71
CA ARG A 659 118.27 3.35 -15.90
C ARG A 659 119.42 4.29 -16.24
N GLU A 660 119.21 5.60 -16.15
CA GLU A 660 120.27 6.60 -16.29
C GLU A 660 121.38 6.36 -15.26
N ARG A 661 121.02 6.22 -13.97
CA ARG A 661 121.99 5.93 -12.91
C ARG A 661 122.64 4.54 -13.03
N GLU A 662 121.97 3.56 -13.63
CA GLU A 662 122.54 2.25 -13.95
C GLU A 662 123.58 2.34 -15.09
N ILE A 663 123.35 3.20 -16.09
CA ILE A 663 124.30 3.49 -17.17
C ILE A 663 125.53 4.22 -16.60
N GLU A 664 125.35 5.26 -15.78
CA GLU A 664 126.45 5.94 -15.08
C GLU A 664 127.24 4.98 -14.17
N LEU A 665 126.57 4.05 -13.49
CA LEU A 665 127.21 3.06 -12.63
C LEU A 665 127.96 2.00 -13.45
N LYS A 666 127.55 1.74 -14.71
CA LYS A 666 128.33 0.92 -15.67
C LYS A 666 129.55 1.67 -16.16
N SER A 667 129.44 2.92 -16.64
CA SER A 667 130.62 3.68 -17.09
C SER A 667 131.63 3.87 -15.97
N LEU A 668 131.19 4.19 -14.74
CA LEU A 668 132.06 4.26 -13.56
C LEU A 668 132.69 2.91 -13.18
N LYS A 669 132.03 1.77 -13.46
CA LYS A 669 132.64 0.44 -13.31
C LYS A 669 133.69 0.18 -14.37
N ASP A 670 133.41 0.53 -15.61
CA ASP A 670 134.31 0.32 -16.75
C ASP A 670 135.58 1.18 -16.57
N GLU A 671 135.43 2.46 -16.21
CA GLU A 671 136.50 3.36 -15.74
C GLU A 671 137.30 2.76 -14.58
N LEU A 672 136.63 2.22 -13.55
CA LEU A 672 137.29 1.59 -12.41
C LEU A 672 138.02 0.28 -12.80
N THR A 673 137.53 -0.47 -13.80
CA THR A 673 138.28 -1.60 -14.35
C THR A 673 139.48 -1.16 -15.19
N ASN A 674 139.38 -0.07 -15.95
CA ASN A 674 140.51 0.50 -16.68
C ASN A 674 141.60 0.98 -15.70
N LEU A 675 141.23 1.76 -14.68
CA LEU A 675 142.13 2.18 -13.60
C LEU A 675 142.74 1.00 -12.84
N ARG A 676 142.01 -0.10 -12.65
CA ARG A 676 142.57 -1.35 -12.09
C ARG A 676 143.54 -2.05 -13.03
N ASN A 677 143.29 -2.03 -14.34
CA ASN A 677 144.19 -2.61 -15.34
C ASN A 677 145.46 -1.77 -15.50
N GLU A 678 145.37 -0.44 -15.43
CA GLU A 678 146.50 0.49 -15.37
C GLU A 678 147.32 0.32 -14.08
N LEU A 679 146.65 0.23 -12.93
CA LEU A 679 147.29 -0.06 -11.64
C LEU A 679 147.94 -1.44 -11.65
N LYS A 680 147.32 -2.46 -12.27
CA LYS A 680 147.96 -3.77 -12.42
C LYS A 680 149.15 -3.71 -13.39
N SER A 681 149.02 -3.05 -14.52
CA SER A 681 150.12 -2.88 -15.49
C SER A 681 151.34 -2.20 -14.84
N THR A 682 151.11 -1.18 -14.01
CA THR A 682 152.17 -0.51 -13.25
C THR A 682 152.69 -1.35 -12.06
N GLN A 683 151.88 -2.22 -11.46
CA GLN A 683 152.35 -3.24 -10.51
C GLN A 683 153.21 -4.31 -11.20
N ASP A 684 152.80 -4.82 -12.36
CA ASP A 684 153.55 -5.81 -13.14
C ASP A 684 154.89 -5.18 -13.63
N GLN A 685 154.91 -3.91 -14.03
CA GLN A 685 156.14 -3.14 -14.33
C GLN A 685 157.05 -2.94 -13.11
N THR A 686 156.49 -2.70 -11.92
CA THR A 686 157.30 -2.52 -10.69
C THR A 686 157.79 -3.84 -10.11
N ALA A 687 157.12 -4.97 -10.37
CA ALA A 687 157.62 -6.30 -9.99
C ALA A 687 158.98 -6.62 -10.64
N CYS A 688 159.17 -6.24 -11.91
CA CYS A 688 160.45 -6.39 -12.61
C CYS A 688 161.62 -5.65 -11.95
N ILE A 689 161.37 -4.62 -11.12
CA ILE A 689 162.44 -3.87 -10.44
C ILE A 689 163.22 -4.76 -9.46
N ASP A 690 162.55 -5.68 -8.77
CA ASP A 690 163.24 -6.59 -7.83
C ASP A 690 163.92 -7.79 -8.53
N GLU A 691 163.62 -8.05 -9.80
CA GLU A 691 164.40 -8.97 -10.63
C GLU A 691 165.64 -8.27 -11.21
N LEU A 692 165.48 -7.07 -11.77
CA LEU A 692 166.59 -6.22 -12.22
C LEU A 692 167.57 -5.91 -11.08
N ARG A 693 167.09 -5.71 -9.84
CA ARG A 693 167.94 -5.57 -8.65
C ARG A 693 168.73 -6.84 -8.31
N LYS A 694 168.17 -8.04 -8.53
CA LYS A 694 168.88 -9.31 -8.36
C LYS A 694 169.91 -9.52 -9.46
N GLU A 695 169.60 -9.15 -10.70
CA GLU A 695 170.57 -9.17 -11.81
C GLU A 695 171.74 -8.22 -11.55
N ILE A 696 171.47 -6.96 -11.13
CA ILE A 696 172.51 -6.02 -10.71
C ILE A 696 173.37 -6.62 -9.58
N ASN A 697 172.75 -7.17 -8.53
CA ASN A 697 173.47 -7.82 -7.43
C ASN A 697 174.27 -9.07 -7.87
N ASN A 698 173.84 -9.78 -8.91
CA ASN A 698 174.56 -10.93 -9.45
C ASN A 698 175.74 -10.48 -10.32
N ILE A 699 175.55 -9.48 -11.18
CA ILE A 699 176.62 -8.87 -11.98
C ILE A 699 177.67 -8.21 -11.07
N GLU A 700 177.26 -7.57 -9.97
CA GLU A 700 178.17 -7.05 -8.94
C GLU A 700 178.96 -8.17 -8.24
N LYS A 701 178.33 -9.32 -7.96
CA LYS A 701 179.02 -10.51 -7.41
C LYS A 701 179.93 -11.18 -8.42
N GLU A 702 179.57 -11.25 -9.69
CA GLU A 702 180.43 -11.79 -10.75
C GLU A 702 181.64 -10.90 -10.99
N LEU A 703 181.44 -9.57 -11.03
CA LEU A 703 182.51 -8.58 -11.07
C LEU A 703 183.41 -8.65 -9.83
N LEU A 704 182.83 -8.87 -8.64
CA LEU A 704 183.60 -9.07 -7.41
C LEU A 704 184.35 -10.41 -7.40
N ASN A 705 183.75 -11.48 -7.94
CA ASN A 705 184.38 -12.79 -8.07
C ASN A 705 185.55 -12.76 -9.05
N GLU A 706 185.41 -12.13 -10.23
CA GLU A 706 186.54 -11.99 -11.17
C GLU A 706 187.63 -11.06 -10.61
N LYS A 707 187.28 -9.97 -9.89
CA LYS A 707 188.27 -9.18 -9.14
C LYS A 707 189.00 -10.00 -8.07
N ASN A 708 188.27 -10.80 -7.29
CA ASN A 708 188.83 -11.67 -6.27
C ASN A 708 189.64 -12.83 -6.87
N LYS A 709 189.32 -13.28 -8.08
CA LYS A 709 190.02 -14.35 -8.81
C LYS A 709 191.30 -13.84 -9.47
N VAL A 710 191.28 -12.64 -10.06
CA VAL A 710 192.51 -11.94 -10.48
C VAL A 710 193.42 -11.71 -9.28
N LYS A 711 192.86 -11.32 -8.13
CA LYS A 711 193.64 -11.15 -6.90
C LYS A 711 194.13 -12.48 -6.29
N ALA A 712 193.31 -13.53 -6.28
CA ALA A 712 193.76 -14.84 -5.82
C ALA A 712 194.91 -15.36 -6.71
N LEU A 713 194.83 -15.15 -8.03
CA LEU A 713 195.89 -15.53 -8.97
C LEU A 713 197.16 -14.65 -8.89
N SER A 714 197.09 -13.42 -8.35
CA SER A 714 198.30 -12.67 -7.97
C SER A 714 198.89 -13.19 -6.66
N ASP A 715 198.04 -13.38 -5.66
CA ASP A 715 198.46 -13.67 -4.29
C ASP A 715 198.96 -15.13 -4.16
N GLU A 716 198.40 -16.09 -4.92
CA GLU A 716 198.91 -17.46 -5.08
C GLU A 716 200.26 -17.53 -5.81
N LEU A 717 200.61 -16.50 -6.60
CA LEU A 717 201.89 -16.43 -7.32
C LEU A 717 203.04 -15.98 -6.41
N GLU A 718 202.76 -15.24 -5.33
CA GLU A 718 203.80 -14.63 -4.48
C GLU A 718 204.29 -15.54 -3.34
N ASN A 719 203.46 -16.34 -2.66
CA ASN A 719 203.90 -17.32 -1.65
C ASN A 719 202.81 -18.36 -1.24
N PRO A 720 203.04 -19.69 -1.38
CA PRO A 720 202.02 -20.70 -1.05
C PRO A 720 202.21 -21.42 0.30
N MET A 721 201.38 -21.13 1.32
CA MET A 721 201.09 -22.06 2.43
C MET A 721 199.71 -21.80 3.11
N ASN A 722 199.12 -22.82 3.74
CA ASN A 722 197.69 -22.92 4.13
C ASN A 722 197.43 -22.95 5.67
N VAL A 723 196.17 -22.79 6.15
CA VAL A 723 195.49 -23.52 7.30
C VAL A 723 194.33 -22.76 8.08
N HIS A 724 193.07 -23.30 8.06
CA HIS A 724 191.98 -23.32 9.10
C HIS A 724 191.15 -22.06 9.56
N ARG A 725 190.00 -22.09 10.33
CA ARG A 725 188.79 -23.01 10.50
C ARG A 725 187.77 -22.60 11.65
N TRP A 726 186.43 -22.61 11.39
CA TRP A 726 185.24 -22.74 12.33
C TRP A 726 184.93 -21.64 13.42
N ARG A 727 183.82 -21.62 14.24
CA ARG A 727 182.33 -21.88 14.13
C ARG A 727 181.61 -21.91 15.54
N LYS A 728 180.49 -21.19 15.83
CA LYS A 728 179.61 -21.43 17.05
C LYS A 728 178.14 -20.85 17.07
N LEU A 729 177.44 -20.84 18.24
CA LEU A 729 175.94 -20.86 18.45
C LEU A 729 175.46 -20.10 19.76
N GLU A 730 174.27 -20.41 20.32
CA GLU A 730 173.63 -19.94 21.62
C GLU A 730 172.82 -18.58 21.56
N ALA A 731 171.78 -18.12 22.34
CA ALA A 731 170.96 -18.50 23.56
C ALA A 731 169.48 -17.87 23.60
N THR A 732 168.77 -17.66 24.76
CA THR A 732 167.34 -17.11 24.93
C THR A 732 167.04 -16.48 26.34
N ASP A 733 165.95 -15.69 26.57
CA ASP A 733 165.64 -14.96 27.86
C ASP A 733 164.12 -14.74 28.26
N GLN A 734 163.84 -14.06 29.40
CA GLN A 734 162.74 -14.24 30.38
C GLN A 734 161.48 -13.31 30.33
N GLU A 735 161.49 -12.16 29.65
CA GLU A 735 160.50 -11.07 29.83
C GLU A 735 158.98 -11.39 29.71
N ASN A 736 158.59 -12.45 28.99
CA ASN A 736 157.21 -12.59 28.51
C ASN A 736 156.15 -12.82 29.61
N PHE A 737 156.53 -13.29 30.79
CA PHE A 737 155.58 -13.71 31.83
C PHE A 737 154.79 -12.54 32.46
N GLU A 738 155.43 -11.39 32.69
CA GLU A 738 154.78 -10.25 33.37
C GLU A 738 153.68 -9.59 32.51
N ARG A 739 153.86 -9.59 31.18
CA ARG A 739 152.85 -9.03 30.24
C ARG A 739 151.53 -9.80 30.32
N ILE A 740 151.57 -11.11 30.57
CA ILE A 740 150.38 -11.98 30.60
C ILE A 740 149.50 -11.67 31.82
N LEU A 741 150.10 -11.46 33.00
CA LEU A 741 149.38 -11.08 34.23
C LEU A 741 148.62 -9.74 34.06
N LYS A 742 149.22 -8.77 33.37
CA LYS A 742 148.62 -7.46 33.12
C LYS A 742 147.42 -7.52 32.16
N ILE A 743 147.42 -8.45 31.21
CA ILE A 743 146.27 -8.71 30.32
C ILE A 743 145.08 -9.29 31.10
N GLN A 744 145.31 -10.31 31.94
CA GLN A 744 144.23 -10.97 32.69
C GLN A 744 143.49 -10.03 33.67
N THR A 745 144.21 -9.11 34.31
CA THR A 745 143.60 -8.13 35.23
C THR A 745 142.73 -7.09 34.51
N LEU A 746 143.09 -6.69 33.28
CA LEU A 746 142.26 -5.81 32.46
C LEU A 746 140.99 -6.52 31.95
N GLN A 747 141.11 -7.79 31.53
CA GLN A 747 139.97 -8.60 31.05
C GLN A 747 138.87 -8.74 32.12
N ARG A 748 139.23 -9.03 33.38
CA ARG A 748 138.25 -9.14 34.48
C ARG A 748 137.49 -7.83 34.74
N ARG A 749 138.15 -6.67 34.60
CA ARG A 749 137.51 -5.36 34.77
C ARG A 749 136.56 -5.02 33.61
N LEU A 750 136.88 -5.49 32.40
CA LEU A 750 136.04 -5.28 31.22
C LEU A 750 134.76 -6.13 31.28
N ILE A 751 134.86 -7.40 31.70
CA ILE A 751 133.72 -8.31 31.90
C ILE A 751 132.68 -7.71 32.86
N ALA A 752 133.13 -7.25 34.04
CA ALA A 752 132.24 -6.64 35.03
C ALA A 752 131.51 -5.38 34.52
N LYS A 753 132.11 -4.62 33.58
CA LYS A 753 131.45 -3.48 32.94
C LYS A 753 130.51 -3.88 31.79
N THR A 754 130.74 -4.98 31.10
CA THR A 754 129.74 -5.53 30.17
C THR A 754 128.54 -6.13 30.90
N GLU A 755 128.71 -6.71 32.09
CA GLU A 755 127.61 -7.18 32.93
C GLU A 755 126.71 -6.02 33.40
N GLU A 756 127.29 -4.93 33.93
CA GLU A 756 126.53 -3.73 34.35
C GLU A 756 125.76 -3.06 33.18
N VAL A 757 126.26 -3.17 31.94
CA VAL A 757 125.56 -2.71 30.73
C VAL A 757 124.42 -3.66 30.36
N ASN A 758 124.64 -4.98 30.44
CA ASN A 758 123.61 -6.00 30.15
C ASN A 758 122.44 -5.94 31.17
N GLU A 759 122.72 -5.71 32.45
CA GLU A 759 121.70 -5.44 33.46
C GLU A 759 120.85 -4.21 33.10
N LYS A 760 121.49 -3.12 32.65
CA LYS A 760 120.80 -1.89 32.24
C LYS A 760 119.98 -2.07 30.96
N GLU A 761 120.48 -2.83 29.99
CA GLU A 761 119.69 -3.24 28.81
C GLU A 761 118.47 -4.08 29.19
N ASN A 762 118.60 -5.03 30.12
CA ASN A 762 117.48 -5.84 30.57
C ASN A 762 116.45 -4.99 31.33
N LEU A 763 116.90 -4.05 32.16
CA LEU A 763 116.02 -3.07 32.81
C LEU A 763 115.27 -2.20 31.78
N ILE A 764 115.93 -1.80 30.69
CA ILE A 764 115.29 -1.07 29.58
C ILE A 764 114.25 -1.96 28.88
N LYS A 765 114.59 -3.21 28.52
CA LYS A 765 113.65 -4.16 27.89
C LYS A 765 112.42 -4.43 28.76
N GLU A 766 112.59 -4.51 30.08
CA GLU A 766 111.45 -4.59 31.03
C GLU A 766 110.60 -3.31 31.04
N LYS A 767 111.21 -2.12 31.03
CA LYS A 767 110.45 -0.85 30.98
C LYS A 767 109.76 -0.64 29.64
N GLU A 768 110.36 -1.04 28.52
CA GLU A 768 109.73 -1.02 27.19
C GLU A 768 108.55 -2.00 27.11
N LYS A 769 108.70 -3.20 27.69
CA LYS A 769 107.62 -4.19 27.79
C LYS A 769 106.47 -3.67 28.66
N LEU A 770 106.78 -3.09 29.83
CA LEU A 770 105.78 -2.46 30.69
C LEU A 770 105.11 -1.26 30.01
N PHE A 771 105.84 -0.49 29.20
CA PHE A 771 105.30 0.62 28.41
C PHE A 771 104.40 0.11 27.26
N MET A 772 104.74 -0.99 26.60
CA MET A 772 103.89 -1.67 25.61
C MET A 772 102.62 -2.22 26.25
N GLU A 773 102.71 -2.79 27.45
CA GLU A 773 101.56 -3.27 28.24
C GLU A 773 100.67 -2.11 28.69
N LEU A 774 101.24 -1.03 29.24
CA LEU A 774 100.50 0.21 29.58
C LEU A 774 99.87 0.87 28.35
N LYS A 775 100.55 0.90 27.20
CA LYS A 775 100.02 1.42 25.94
C LYS A 775 98.88 0.56 25.39
N ASN A 776 98.95 -0.76 25.57
CA ASN A 776 97.85 -1.70 25.28
C ASN A 776 96.70 -1.60 26.28
N ILE A 777 96.93 -1.15 27.52
CA ILE A 777 95.87 -0.86 28.49
C ILE A 777 95.20 0.48 28.17
N LEU A 778 95.97 1.53 27.84
CA LEU A 778 95.41 2.82 27.39
C LEU A 778 94.60 2.68 26.09
N SER A 779 95.08 1.93 25.10
CA SER A 779 94.33 1.68 23.86
C SER A 779 93.12 0.76 24.04
N ARG A 780 92.97 0.13 25.22
CA ARG A 780 91.80 -0.64 25.64
C ARG A 780 90.88 0.11 26.61
N GLN A 781 91.26 1.31 27.09
CA GLN A 781 90.32 2.17 27.80
C GLN A 781 89.36 2.81 26.78
N PRO A 782 88.05 2.59 26.90
CA PRO A 782 87.09 3.20 25.98
C PRO A 782 87.08 4.72 26.17
N GLY A 783 86.99 5.47 25.07
CA GLY A 783 86.80 6.92 25.12
C GLY A 783 85.52 7.31 25.85
N VAL A 784 85.43 8.56 26.31
CA VAL A 784 84.29 9.09 27.10
C VAL A 784 82.95 8.86 26.41
N GLU A 785 82.91 8.96 25.08
CA GLU A 785 81.75 8.65 24.23
C GLU A 785 81.29 7.19 24.37
N ILE A 786 82.21 6.24 24.41
CA ILE A 786 81.89 4.80 24.58
C ILE A 786 81.44 4.52 26.02
N HIS A 787 81.95 5.25 27.01
CA HIS A 787 81.41 5.19 28.38
C HIS A 787 79.98 5.76 28.47
N GLN A 788 79.67 6.84 27.74
CA GLN A 788 78.30 7.36 27.63
C GLN A 788 77.37 6.38 26.87
N GLN A 789 77.84 5.78 25.77
CA GLN A 789 77.10 4.73 25.06
C GLN A 789 76.88 3.50 25.94
N LEU A 790 77.86 3.05 26.73
CA LEU A 790 77.69 1.96 27.69
C LEU A 790 76.70 2.31 28.82
N ALA A 791 76.65 3.57 29.27
CA ALA A 791 75.63 4.01 30.21
C ALA A 791 74.23 3.95 29.58
N GLN A 792 74.06 4.50 28.37
CA GLN A 792 72.81 4.46 27.61
C GLN A 792 72.36 3.03 27.28
N TYR A 793 73.28 2.14 26.88
CA TYR A 793 72.97 0.72 26.64
C TYR A 793 72.63 -0.03 27.92
N LYS A 794 73.24 0.31 29.07
CA LYS A 794 72.92 -0.29 30.38
C LYS A 794 71.56 0.19 30.89
N GLU A 795 71.19 1.43 30.64
CA GLU A 795 69.88 1.99 30.93
C GLU A 795 68.80 1.43 29.99
N SER A 796 69.06 1.36 28.70
CA SER A 796 68.20 0.73 27.70
C SER A 796 68.03 -0.79 27.95
N LEU A 797 69.07 -1.49 28.41
CA LEU A 797 68.96 -2.87 28.89
C LEU A 797 68.09 -2.99 30.15
N LYS A 798 68.17 -2.03 31.07
CA LYS A 798 67.33 -1.99 32.27
C LYS A 798 65.86 -1.72 31.91
N GLU A 799 65.59 -0.80 30.98
CA GLU A 799 64.27 -0.60 30.41
C GLU A 799 63.77 -1.84 29.66
N ASN A 800 64.60 -2.46 28.82
CA ASN A 800 64.18 -3.63 28.03
C ASN A 800 63.98 -4.86 28.92
N ALA A 801 64.74 -5.01 30.01
CA ALA A 801 64.47 -6.00 31.05
C ALA A 801 63.17 -5.71 31.82
N ALA A 802 62.85 -4.44 32.09
CA ALA A 802 61.56 -4.06 32.69
C ALA A 802 60.39 -4.33 31.72
N LYS A 803 60.50 -3.91 30.46
CA LYS A 803 59.54 -4.21 29.38
C LYS A 803 59.37 -5.72 29.20
N MET A 804 60.47 -6.50 29.20
CA MET A 804 60.42 -7.96 29.10
C MET A 804 59.78 -8.60 30.34
N LYS A 805 59.95 -8.03 31.54
CA LYS A 805 59.23 -8.48 32.74
C LYS A 805 57.73 -8.18 32.63
N THR A 806 57.35 -7.03 32.08
CA THR A 806 55.95 -6.68 31.80
C THR A 806 55.34 -7.59 30.73
N THR A 807 56.04 -7.85 29.61
CA THR A 807 55.54 -8.75 28.57
C THR A 807 55.53 -10.21 29.01
N LEU A 808 56.44 -10.65 29.89
CA LEU A 808 56.34 -11.96 30.55
C LEU A 808 55.13 -12.04 31.49
N SER A 809 54.79 -10.95 32.19
CA SER A 809 53.56 -10.89 33.01
C SER A 809 52.30 -10.92 32.14
N GLN A 810 52.28 -10.21 31.01
CA GLN A 810 51.17 -10.20 30.04
C GLN A 810 51.05 -11.53 29.30
N LEU A 811 52.18 -12.17 28.95
CA LEU A 811 52.24 -13.51 28.36
C LEU A 811 51.67 -14.53 29.35
N LYS A 812 52.08 -14.47 30.62
CA LYS A 812 51.51 -15.35 31.65
C LYS A 812 50.01 -15.11 31.81
N GLN A 813 49.56 -13.86 31.92
CA GLN A 813 48.13 -13.53 32.00
C GLN A 813 47.34 -14.01 30.77
N SER A 814 47.99 -14.02 29.58
CA SER A 814 47.42 -14.57 28.35
C SER A 814 47.38 -16.10 28.35
N GLN A 815 48.37 -16.77 28.95
CA GLN A 815 48.36 -18.23 29.16
C GLN A 815 47.28 -18.62 30.18
N ASP A 816 47.19 -17.92 31.32
CA ASP A 816 46.15 -18.11 32.34
C ASP A 816 44.74 -17.90 31.71
N TYR A 817 44.57 -16.91 30.83
CA TYR A 817 43.33 -16.68 30.08
C TYR A 817 43.04 -17.77 29.02
N VAL A 818 44.06 -18.23 28.30
CA VAL A 818 43.94 -19.36 27.35
C VAL A 818 43.58 -20.66 28.08
N ASP A 819 44.08 -20.87 29.30
CA ASP A 819 43.76 -22.06 30.10
C ASP A 819 42.36 -21.96 30.73
N MET A 820 41.87 -20.77 31.09
CA MET A 820 40.44 -20.56 31.38
C MET A 820 39.56 -20.84 30.15
N LEU A 821 39.94 -20.37 28.95
CA LEU A 821 39.19 -20.67 27.73
C LEU A 821 39.21 -22.16 27.37
N LYS A 822 40.30 -22.90 27.64
CA LYS A 822 40.32 -24.37 27.53
C LYS A 822 39.34 -25.00 28.51
N PHE A 823 39.31 -24.54 29.77
CA PHE A 823 38.40 -25.04 30.78
C PHE A 823 36.92 -24.77 30.41
N GLU A 824 36.60 -23.59 29.89
CA GLU A 824 35.26 -23.30 29.34
C GLU A 824 34.92 -24.16 28.13
N ILE A 825 35.86 -24.38 27.20
CA ILE A 825 35.69 -25.27 26.05
C ILE A 825 35.46 -26.72 26.50
N ASP A 826 36.20 -27.22 27.49
CA ASP A 826 36.06 -28.59 27.97
C ASP A 826 34.82 -28.78 28.84
N ARG A 827 34.40 -27.76 29.60
CA ARG A 827 33.07 -27.70 30.22
C ARG A 827 31.97 -27.74 29.15
N MET A 828 32.04 -26.89 28.12
CA MET A 828 31.05 -26.87 27.03
C MET A 828 31.03 -28.19 26.24
N LYS A 829 32.15 -28.90 26.13
CA LYS A 829 32.18 -30.29 25.62
C LYS A 829 31.49 -31.26 26.58
N GLY A 830 31.65 -31.09 27.89
CA GLY A 830 30.92 -31.83 28.92
C GLY A 830 29.41 -31.62 28.82
N ASP A 831 28.97 -30.36 28.84
CA ASP A 831 27.57 -29.95 28.67
C ASP A 831 26.98 -30.51 27.35
N LEU A 832 27.75 -30.49 26.24
CA LEU A 832 27.37 -31.10 24.96
C LEU A 832 27.34 -32.64 25.01
N GLN A 833 28.19 -33.29 25.80
CA GLN A 833 28.15 -34.75 26.00
C GLN A 833 26.97 -35.17 26.87
N GLU A 834 26.60 -34.39 27.88
CA GLU A 834 25.38 -34.61 28.67
C GLU A 834 24.12 -34.36 27.83
N MET A 835 24.10 -33.30 27.02
CA MET A 835 23.02 -33.06 26.06
C MET A 835 22.90 -34.18 25.02
N LYS A 836 24.02 -34.78 24.59
CA LYS A 836 24.00 -35.99 23.75
C LYS A 836 23.48 -37.21 24.51
N LYS A 837 23.92 -37.45 25.75
CA LYS A 837 23.41 -38.55 26.58
C LYS A 837 21.90 -38.44 26.80
N THR A 838 21.39 -37.28 27.21
CA THR A 838 19.95 -37.06 27.42
C THR A 838 19.16 -37.15 26.12
N TYR A 839 19.67 -36.65 24.99
CA TYR A 839 19.05 -36.86 23.68
C TYR A 839 18.98 -38.34 23.29
N PHE A 840 20.07 -39.10 23.44
CA PHE A 840 20.07 -40.54 23.15
C PHE A 840 19.20 -41.33 24.13
N GLN A 841 19.08 -40.88 25.37
CA GLN A 841 18.23 -41.50 26.39
C GLN A 841 16.75 -41.26 26.11
N MET A 842 16.34 -40.01 25.86
CA MET A 842 14.98 -39.67 25.39
C MET A 842 14.61 -40.37 24.08
N ARG A 843 15.59 -40.56 23.19
CA ARG A 843 15.37 -41.31 21.94
C ARG A 843 15.20 -42.80 22.22
N LYS A 844 16.00 -43.39 23.10
CA LYS A 844 15.89 -44.81 23.49
C LYS A 844 14.63 -45.10 24.31
N GLU A 845 14.11 -44.11 25.04
CA GLU A 845 12.80 -44.16 25.68
C GLU A 845 11.69 -44.19 24.61
N LYS A 846 11.70 -43.27 23.65
CA LYS A 846 10.72 -43.30 22.52
C LYS A 846 10.82 -44.53 21.63
N ASP A 847 12.03 -45.01 21.36
CA ASP A 847 12.25 -46.23 20.59
C ASP A 847 11.77 -47.48 21.38
N ASN A 848 11.76 -47.44 22.72
CA ASN A 848 11.16 -48.46 23.58
C ASN A 848 9.61 -48.36 23.63
N ASP A 849 9.05 -47.15 23.70
CA ASP A 849 7.60 -46.93 23.70
C ASP A 849 6.99 -47.49 22.39
N LEU A 850 7.61 -47.17 21.25
CA LEU A 850 7.27 -47.73 19.94
C LEU A 850 7.36 -49.27 19.89
N LEU A 851 8.28 -49.88 20.64
CA LEU A 851 8.42 -51.34 20.75
C LEU A 851 7.45 -52.00 21.75
N GLN A 852 6.69 -51.23 22.53
CA GLN A 852 5.61 -51.75 23.38
C GLN A 852 4.24 -51.71 22.69
N ASP A 853 3.96 -50.69 21.87
CA ASP A 853 2.72 -50.64 21.09
C ASP A 853 2.65 -51.75 20.01
N ASP A 854 3.78 -52.11 19.39
CA ASP A 854 3.86 -53.15 18.35
C ASP A 854 3.71 -54.61 18.86
N GLN A 855 3.61 -54.87 20.17
CA GLN A 855 3.60 -56.25 20.72
C GLN A 855 2.21 -56.82 21.07
N ASN A 856 1.12 -56.11 20.76
CA ASN A 856 -0.25 -56.63 20.94
C ASN A 856 -0.94 -57.07 19.61
N GLY A 857 -0.17 -57.26 18.54
CA GLY A 857 -0.66 -57.61 17.19
C GLY A 857 -0.30 -59.02 16.70
N GLU A 858 -1.27 -59.92 16.78
CA GLU A 858 -1.42 -61.18 16.00
C GLU A 858 -0.38 -62.33 16.12
N GLN A 859 -0.85 -63.54 15.80
CA GLN A 859 -0.20 -64.83 16.04
C GLN A 859 0.46 -65.36 14.75
N GLY A 860 1.68 -65.93 14.82
CA GLY A 860 2.36 -66.45 13.62
C GLY A 860 3.57 -67.37 13.86
N MET A 861 3.32 -68.68 13.97
CA MET A 861 4.32 -69.76 13.97
C MET A 861 4.57 -70.28 12.52
N PRO A 862 5.63 -71.05 12.19
CA PRO A 862 6.94 -71.24 12.86
C PRO A 862 8.17 -71.33 11.89
N GLN A 863 9.37 -71.52 12.46
CA GLN A 863 10.54 -72.26 11.93
C GLN A 863 11.15 -71.95 10.53
N TYR A 864 12.47 -71.73 10.49
CA TYR A 864 13.38 -72.70 9.87
C TYR A 864 14.78 -72.70 10.51
N ASN A 865 15.62 -73.68 10.16
CA ASN A 865 16.89 -74.01 10.84
C ASN A 865 18.09 -73.96 9.88
N GLY A 866 19.29 -73.66 10.39
CA GLY A 866 20.55 -73.75 9.62
C GLY A 866 21.72 -72.99 10.26
N GLY A 867 22.81 -73.69 10.54
CA GLY A 867 24.08 -73.10 11.01
C GLY A 867 25.29 -73.88 10.50
N ALA A 868 26.47 -73.28 10.57
CA ALA A 868 27.74 -73.91 10.17
C ALA A 868 28.94 -73.33 10.96
N ASN A 869 29.94 -74.18 11.20
CA ASN A 869 31.30 -73.79 11.62
C ASN A 869 32.06 -73.18 10.40
N GLN A 870 33.29 -72.67 10.45
CA GLN A 870 34.51 -73.28 11.02
C GLN A 870 35.71 -72.31 10.98
N ASN A 871 36.80 -72.65 11.68
CA ASN A 871 38.14 -72.04 11.55
C ASN A 871 38.70 -72.30 10.11
N ASP A 872 39.76 -71.65 9.61
CA ASP A 872 41.13 -71.70 10.14
C ASP A 872 42.14 -70.84 9.34
N LEU A 873 43.43 -70.92 9.74
CA LEU A 873 44.66 -70.38 9.10
C LEU A 873 44.85 -68.84 9.20
N GLN A 874 45.90 -68.33 9.87
CA GLN A 874 47.36 -68.44 9.64
C GLN A 874 47.88 -67.65 8.42
N SER A 875 49.09 -67.07 8.41
CA SER A 875 50.01 -66.65 9.49
C SER A 875 51.23 -65.98 8.85
N TYR A 876 51.84 -64.97 9.48
CA TYR A 876 53.29 -64.76 9.37
C TYR A 876 53.84 -64.06 10.63
N ALA A 877 54.95 -64.60 11.15
CA ALA A 877 55.75 -64.02 12.23
C ALA A 877 57.04 -63.43 11.63
N LEU A 878 58.11 -63.00 12.34
CA LEU A 878 58.57 -63.23 13.72
C LEU A 878 59.65 -62.15 14.04
N PHE A 879 60.06 -62.04 15.31
CA PHE A 879 61.15 -61.19 15.86
C PHE A 879 60.91 -59.66 15.91
N GLY A 880 61.29 -58.95 16.99
CA GLY A 880 61.68 -59.49 18.31
C GLY A 880 62.31 -58.53 19.33
N VAL A 881 62.05 -58.83 20.60
CA VAL A 881 62.99 -58.77 21.75
C VAL A 881 63.31 -57.41 22.44
N ASN A 882 63.07 -57.44 23.76
CA ASN A 882 63.62 -56.67 24.88
C ASN A 882 63.30 -55.18 25.13
N ALA A 883 62.84 -54.96 26.37
CA ALA A 883 62.79 -53.68 27.04
C ALA A 883 64.11 -53.34 27.76
N ASN A 884 64.44 -52.05 27.81
CA ASN A 884 64.87 -51.30 29.01
C ASN A 884 64.60 -49.80 28.69
N ARG A 885 63.99 -48.97 29.54
CA ARG A 885 64.34 -48.57 30.92
C ARG A 885 65.47 -47.52 30.92
N ILE A 886 65.33 -46.49 31.77
CA ILE A 886 66.06 -45.21 31.78
C ILE A 886 65.57 -44.24 30.67
N GLY A 887 65.34 -42.95 30.90
CA GLY A 887 65.31 -42.24 32.19
C GLY A 887 65.78 -40.78 32.13
N ASN A 888 64.92 -39.88 31.66
CA ASN A 888 64.80 -38.46 32.03
C ASN A 888 63.51 -37.89 31.40
#